data_AF-A5DDD9-F1
#
_entry.id   AF-A5DDD9-F1
#
_cell.length_a   1.000
_cell.length_b   1.000
_cell.length_c   1.000
_cell.angle_alpha   90.00
_cell.angle_beta   90.00
_cell.angle_gamma   90.00
#
_symmetry.space_group_name_H-M   'P 1'
#
loop_
_entity.id
_entity.type
_entity.pdbx_description
1 polymer ?
#
loop_
_entity_poly.entity_id
_entity_poly.type
_entity_poly.pdbx_seq_one_letter_code
_entity_poly.pdbx_strand_id
1 'polypeptide(L)'
;MNNNSKFQSQPQNMQAQQILLQQLQSNGQSGQSGNYDYDMYNYRMGPYGQGQTQGQNQSLPSLPSQNNHQQPPYLRMSNPPGQNLQYASPSLPHQHTTESINVTNPGSVYWQHQQQLCQMSRTANVPHFYARQYAANSRKKNPYSEVKSMNLVDATKQVVAVLEEQERSVMKSTITQNPALLHNKKMTTDYDDDHMQEEQRMRLKSQGRQLWCQLDLSGQGLTILSPKLFQYEFLESLFLNNNKLTEIPPVISRLKSLRTLDLSRNRISEVPPELGMCFNLRYLFLFDNNITTLPLNFGNLIELLFLGIEGNPLDLKIANIVAEQGTKELVAYLRDTKPGHPAPNPRPWLLLEDDGEVIDPTTNPEAYSSTTSDSEPDSFTLLSYNTLCQHYAPSKLYKFTPSWALDWEFRRAALKEEVLSYKTDVVCMQEVETRTFHDFWVPVMAEIGYKGVFFCKTRSKTMGSVDSKKVDGCATFYKSSKFELLTKMNFEYNSVCMGSDKYKKTKDLFNRFMNKDNIALITYLQHLESGEKILVTNTHLHWDPAFNDVKALQVGILLEELQGVLKKFGHTDDVKNANVVICGDFNSVKDSAVYQLFSSGSVTKHPDLDGRDYGRFTDEGFKHVFKLKSAYDGELPFTNFSPGFTEVIDYIWYTPGNLRVKGLLGKIDDNYLKNCIGFPDAHFPSDHIAIVTKFQIKKGISSARRPDFKPDFKGTSRKT
;
A
#
# COMPACT_ATOMS: atom_id res chain seq x y z
N MET A 1 62.70 10.71 9.75
CA MET A 1 63.88 9.82 9.75
C MET A 1 63.39 8.40 9.48
N ASN A 2 63.84 7.83 8.34
CA ASN A 2 64.08 6.41 7.99
C ASN A 2 63.11 5.32 8.50
N ASN A 3 62.72 4.26 7.77
CA ASN A 3 63.07 3.62 6.49
C ASN A 3 61.89 2.64 6.22
N ASN A 4 61.28 2.53 5.03
CA ASN A 4 61.71 1.85 3.80
C ASN A 4 62.06 0.35 3.90
N SER A 5 61.54 -0.39 2.90
CA SER A 5 61.95 -1.68 2.29
C SER A 5 61.14 -2.92 2.71
N LYS A 6 60.47 -3.70 1.82
CA LYS A 6 60.71 -4.30 0.48
C LYS A 6 61.13 -5.80 0.55
N PHE A 7 60.30 -6.63 -0.10
CA PHE A 7 60.63 -7.76 -1.02
C PHE A 7 60.88 -9.21 -0.54
N GLN A 8 60.47 -10.11 -1.47
CA GLN A 8 60.80 -11.53 -1.74
C GLN A 8 59.96 -12.60 -1.00
N SER A 9 59.28 -13.61 -1.58
CA SER A 9 59.24 -14.39 -2.85
C SER A 9 59.68 -15.85 -2.66
N GLN A 10 58.68 -16.78 -2.66
CA GLN A 10 58.68 -18.18 -3.18
C GLN A 10 59.67 -19.23 -2.59
N PRO A 11 59.59 -20.57 -2.85
CA PRO A 11 58.62 -21.39 -3.65
C PRO A 11 58.23 -22.80 -3.04
N GLN A 12 57.49 -23.58 -3.86
CA GLN A 12 57.48 -25.06 -4.04
C GLN A 12 56.67 -25.99 -3.09
N ASN A 13 55.63 -26.64 -3.65
CA ASN A 13 55.72 -28.05 -4.07
C ASN A 13 54.53 -28.49 -4.97
N MET A 14 54.86 -28.88 -6.21
CA MET A 14 54.14 -29.88 -7.02
C MET A 14 54.73 -31.26 -6.65
N GLN A 15 54.04 -32.40 -6.63
CA GLN A 15 53.54 -33.24 -7.74
C GLN A 15 53.05 -34.53 -7.04
N ALA A 16 51.88 -35.10 -7.32
CA ALA A 16 51.56 -36.09 -8.35
C ALA A 16 50.10 -36.55 -8.02
N GLN A 17 49.19 -36.85 -8.95
CA GLN A 17 49.28 -37.93 -9.93
C GLN A 17 48.18 -37.73 -11.00
N GLN A 18 48.50 -38.18 -12.21
CA GLN A 18 47.82 -38.04 -13.49
C GLN A 18 47.56 -39.50 -13.95
N ILE A 19 46.39 -39.93 -14.46
CA ILE A 19 46.06 -40.17 -15.89
C ILE A 19 44.97 -41.27 -15.96
N LEU A 20 43.88 -41.08 -16.72
CA LEU A 20 43.50 -41.97 -17.86
C LEU A 20 42.43 -41.32 -18.77
N LEU A 21 42.77 -41.28 -20.07
CA LEU A 21 42.08 -40.77 -21.26
C LEU A 21 40.90 -41.70 -21.70
N GLN A 22 39.73 -41.18 -22.13
CA GLN A 22 39.33 -40.73 -23.48
C GLN A 22 38.78 -41.85 -24.39
N GLN A 23 37.61 -41.57 -25.02
CA GLN A 23 37.12 -41.98 -26.35
C GLN A 23 35.67 -42.55 -26.34
N LEU A 24 34.68 -41.84 -26.90
CA LEU A 24 34.29 -41.87 -28.32
C LEU A 24 33.01 -41.06 -28.57
N GLN A 25 32.95 -40.49 -29.78
CA GLN A 25 31.85 -39.73 -30.38
C GLN A 25 30.79 -40.66 -31.00
N SER A 26 29.63 -40.04 -31.31
CA SER A 26 28.78 -40.22 -32.51
C SER A 26 27.42 -40.93 -32.38
N ASN A 27 26.49 -40.40 -33.20
CA ASN A 27 25.11 -40.78 -33.56
C ASN A 27 23.99 -40.18 -32.68
N GLY A 28 23.04 -39.37 -33.17
CA GLY A 28 22.62 -39.04 -34.54
C GLY A 28 21.24 -39.61 -34.88
N GLN A 29 20.20 -38.76 -34.75
CA GLN A 29 18.89 -38.72 -35.46
C GLN A 29 17.93 -39.94 -35.49
N SER A 30 16.64 -39.72 -35.20
CA SER A 30 15.51 -39.62 -36.17
C SER A 30 14.12 -40.11 -35.68
N GLY A 31 13.05 -39.50 -36.23
CA GLY A 31 11.63 -39.96 -36.30
C GLY A 31 10.68 -39.37 -35.23
N GLN A 32 9.76 -38.42 -35.46
CA GLN A 32 8.54 -38.41 -36.31
C GLN A 32 7.75 -39.73 -36.23
N SER A 33 6.41 -39.82 -36.11
CA SER A 33 5.26 -38.94 -36.32
C SER A 33 3.98 -39.70 -35.86
N GLY A 34 2.87 -39.01 -35.62
CA GLY A 34 1.56 -39.66 -35.40
C GLY A 34 0.45 -38.64 -35.17
N ASN A 35 -0.40 -38.46 -36.17
CA ASN A 35 -1.50 -37.50 -36.27
C ASN A 35 -2.87 -38.23 -36.25
N TYR A 36 -3.96 -37.48 -36.16
CA TYR A 36 -5.41 -37.85 -36.27
C TYR A 36 -6.04 -38.41 -34.96
N ASP A 37 -7.28 -38.08 -34.56
CA ASP A 37 -8.41 -37.45 -35.26
C ASP A 37 -9.48 -36.88 -34.28
N TYR A 38 -10.43 -36.16 -34.87
CA TYR A 38 -11.63 -35.47 -34.34
C TYR A 38 -12.75 -36.39 -33.77
N ASP A 39 -13.58 -35.85 -32.85
CA ASP A 39 -15.08 -35.83 -32.84
C ASP A 39 -15.67 -35.64 -31.42
N MET A 40 -16.35 -34.54 -31.07
CA MET A 40 -17.76 -34.13 -31.33
C MET A 40 -18.85 -34.90 -30.53
N TYR A 41 -19.49 -34.13 -29.61
CA TYR A 41 -20.89 -34.15 -29.12
C TYR A 41 -21.63 -35.48 -28.86
N ASN A 42 -22.24 -35.61 -27.67
CA ASN A 42 -23.70 -35.58 -27.57
C ASN A 42 -24.27 -35.44 -26.15
N TYR A 43 -25.21 -34.50 -26.06
CA TYR A 43 -26.28 -34.37 -25.08
C TYR A 43 -27.18 -35.62 -25.05
N ARG A 44 -27.71 -36.00 -23.88
CA ARG A 44 -29.03 -36.64 -23.80
C ARG A 44 -29.76 -36.32 -22.49
N MET A 45 -30.92 -35.69 -22.66
CA MET A 45 -31.94 -35.35 -21.67
C MET A 45 -32.93 -36.51 -21.46
N GLY A 46 -33.36 -36.68 -20.19
CA GLY A 46 -34.69 -37.11 -19.74
C GLY A 46 -35.07 -38.59 -19.84
N PRO A 47 -36.19 -39.05 -19.22
CA PRO A 47 -37.25 -38.25 -18.58
C PRO A 47 -37.83 -38.77 -17.23
N TYR A 48 -38.59 -37.87 -16.58
CA TYR A 48 -39.81 -38.02 -15.76
C TYR A 48 -40.21 -39.36 -15.09
N GLY A 49 -40.58 -39.23 -13.81
CA GLY A 49 -41.50 -40.14 -13.11
C GLY A 49 -42.10 -39.48 -11.86
N GLN A 50 -43.36 -39.04 -11.96
CA GLN A 50 -44.20 -38.53 -10.86
C GLN A 50 -44.66 -39.65 -9.92
N GLY A 51 -44.94 -39.29 -8.66
CA GLY A 51 -45.69 -40.12 -7.71
C GLY A 51 -46.03 -39.39 -6.42
N GLN A 52 -47.22 -38.80 -6.36
CA GLN A 52 -47.96 -38.37 -5.16
C GLN A 52 -48.23 -39.61 -4.25
N THR A 53 -48.52 -39.58 -2.94
CA THR A 53 -49.55 -38.83 -2.18
C THR A 53 -49.51 -39.25 -0.70
N GLN A 54 -50.06 -38.38 0.19
CA GLN A 54 -50.61 -38.64 1.55
C GLN A 54 -49.59 -38.89 2.68
N GLY A 55 -49.65 -38.28 3.86
CA GLY A 55 -50.67 -37.44 4.53
C GLY A 55 -50.72 -37.84 6.02
N GLN A 56 -51.00 -36.88 6.91
CA GLN A 56 -51.20 -36.99 8.38
C GLN A 56 -49.93 -36.99 9.25
N ASN A 57 -49.87 -36.46 10.49
CA ASN A 57 -50.58 -35.43 11.28
C ASN A 57 -49.89 -35.51 12.68
N GLN A 58 -49.56 -34.39 13.32
CA GLN A 58 -49.48 -34.21 14.80
C GLN A 58 -48.44 -35.08 15.58
N SER A 59 -47.80 -34.72 16.69
CA SER A 59 -47.90 -33.65 17.68
C SER A 59 -46.67 -33.76 18.62
N LEU A 60 -46.28 -32.64 19.23
CA LEU A 60 -45.34 -32.51 20.34
C LEU A 60 -45.76 -33.32 21.60
N PRO A 61 -44.80 -33.69 22.46
CA PRO A 61 -44.86 -33.28 23.88
C PRO A 61 -43.46 -32.88 24.43
N SER A 62 -43.26 -31.65 24.92
CA SER A 62 -43.41 -31.18 26.33
C SER A 62 -42.50 -31.86 27.38
N LEU A 63 -41.60 -31.04 27.94
CA LEU A 63 -40.78 -31.24 29.14
C LEU A 63 -41.61 -31.53 30.40
N PRO A 64 -40.96 -32.11 31.43
CA PRO A 64 -41.16 -31.62 32.80
C PRO A 64 -39.85 -31.30 33.53
N SER A 65 -39.97 -30.36 34.46
CA SER A 65 -38.93 -29.84 35.35
C SER A 65 -39.00 -30.42 36.77
N GLN A 66 -37.85 -30.34 37.46
CA GLN A 66 -37.60 -30.11 38.89
C GLN A 66 -37.56 -31.24 39.95
N ASN A 67 -36.43 -31.21 40.70
CA ASN A 67 -36.16 -31.50 42.13
C ASN A 67 -36.36 -32.95 42.62
N ASN A 68 -35.59 -33.53 43.55
CA ASN A 68 -34.88 -32.99 44.71
C ASN A 68 -33.79 -33.98 45.26
N HIS A 69 -32.93 -33.50 46.16
CA HIS A 69 -31.81 -34.18 46.84
C HIS A 69 -32.10 -35.47 47.62
N GLN A 70 -31.09 -36.37 47.75
CA GLN A 70 -30.55 -36.90 49.03
C GLN A 70 -29.39 -37.90 48.82
N GLN A 71 -28.34 -37.78 49.64
CA GLN A 71 -27.23 -38.72 49.91
C GLN A 71 -27.42 -39.35 51.31
N PRO A 72 -26.61 -40.31 51.83
CA PRO A 72 -25.82 -41.45 51.28
C PRO A 72 -26.15 -42.76 52.11
N PRO A 73 -25.36 -43.87 52.23
CA PRO A 73 -24.02 -43.94 52.85
C PRO A 73 -23.02 -45.01 52.31
N TYR A 74 -21.78 -44.90 52.79
CA TYR A 74 -20.63 -45.78 52.58
C TYR A 74 -20.75 -47.18 53.22
N LEU A 75 -20.21 -48.21 52.57
CA LEU A 75 -19.67 -49.42 53.22
C LEU A 75 -18.46 -49.99 52.43
N ARG A 76 -17.33 -50.11 53.13
CA ARG A 76 -16.10 -50.84 52.77
C ARG A 76 -16.37 -52.34 52.70
N MET A 77 -15.69 -53.08 51.81
CA MET A 77 -14.75 -54.17 52.16
C MET A 77 -14.24 -55.00 50.95
N SER A 78 -12.91 -55.22 50.96
CA SER A 78 -12.12 -56.41 50.54
C SER A 78 -12.14 -56.97 49.11
N ASN A 79 -10.94 -57.00 48.50
CA ASN A 79 -10.54 -57.85 47.37
C ASN A 79 -10.52 -59.35 47.70
N PRO A 80 -10.81 -60.21 46.71
CA PRO A 80 -10.00 -61.40 46.43
C PRO A 80 -9.54 -61.47 44.94
N PRO A 81 -8.61 -62.38 44.59
CA PRO A 81 -7.68 -62.16 43.48
C PRO A 81 -8.11 -62.78 42.14
N GLY A 82 -7.67 -62.12 41.06
CA GLY A 82 -7.14 -62.71 39.83
C GLY A 82 -7.99 -63.71 39.06
N GLN A 83 -8.59 -63.25 37.94
CA GLN A 83 -8.67 -64.01 36.71
C GLN A 83 -8.85 -63.06 35.51
N ASN A 84 -7.93 -63.19 34.54
CA ASN A 84 -7.94 -62.51 33.25
C ASN A 84 -9.20 -62.85 32.45
N LEU A 85 -10.02 -61.85 32.13
CA LEU A 85 -10.95 -61.90 31.01
C LEU A 85 -10.92 -60.54 30.31
N GLN A 86 -10.42 -60.55 29.07
CA GLN A 86 -10.48 -59.45 28.12
C GLN A 86 -11.94 -59.05 27.89
N TYR A 87 -12.30 -57.84 28.33
CA TYR A 87 -13.48 -57.14 27.86
C TYR A 87 -13.05 -56.02 26.92
N ALA A 88 -13.56 -56.08 25.69
CA ALA A 88 -13.42 -55.06 24.68
C ALA A 88 -13.98 -53.72 25.19
N SER A 89 -13.15 -52.68 25.16
CA SER A 89 -13.58 -51.31 25.41
C SER A 89 -14.49 -50.84 24.26
N PRO A 90 -15.54 -50.04 24.53
CA PRO A 90 -16.42 -49.53 23.49
C PRO A 90 -15.62 -48.59 22.57
N SER A 91 -15.78 -48.79 21.27
CA SER A 91 -15.21 -47.95 20.22
C SER A 91 -15.60 -46.48 20.43
N LEU A 92 -14.58 -45.64 20.57
CA LEU A 92 -14.68 -44.19 20.42
C LEU A 92 -15.29 -43.85 19.04
N PRO A 93 -16.12 -42.80 18.92
CA PRO A 93 -16.65 -42.40 17.63
C PRO A 93 -15.50 -42.04 16.68
N HIS A 94 -15.60 -42.49 15.42
CA HIS A 94 -14.61 -42.30 14.35
C HIS A 94 -14.04 -40.87 14.36
N GLN A 95 -12.75 -40.76 14.66
CA GLN A 95 -11.96 -39.57 14.30
C GLN A 95 -11.89 -39.53 12.77
N HIS A 96 -12.23 -38.40 12.15
CA HIS A 96 -11.89 -38.15 10.74
C HIS A 96 -10.37 -38.28 10.61
N THR A 97 -9.88 -39.40 10.09
CA THR A 97 -8.50 -39.57 9.66
C THR A 97 -8.38 -38.96 8.27
N THR A 98 -8.06 -37.68 8.18
CA THR A 98 -7.63 -37.06 6.92
C THR A 98 -6.25 -37.60 6.57
N GLU A 99 -6.15 -38.24 5.41
CA GLU A 99 -4.89 -38.75 4.87
C GLU A 99 -3.90 -37.59 4.62
N SER A 100 -2.60 -37.86 4.82
CA SER A 100 -1.53 -36.89 4.54
C SER A 100 -1.51 -36.56 3.05
N ILE A 101 -1.19 -35.31 2.69
CA ILE A 101 -1.08 -34.93 1.27
C ILE A 101 0.15 -35.63 0.68
N ASN A 102 -0.06 -36.36 -0.43
CA ASN A 102 1.01 -37.09 -1.11
C ASN A 102 1.84 -36.16 -2.02
N VAL A 103 2.64 -35.29 -1.39
CA VAL A 103 3.53 -34.37 -2.09
C VAL A 103 4.71 -35.10 -2.75
N THR A 104 5.28 -34.51 -3.80
CA THR A 104 6.40 -35.06 -4.57
C THR A 104 7.66 -35.28 -3.74
N ASN A 105 7.94 -34.38 -2.80
CA ASN A 105 9.10 -34.46 -1.91
C ASN A 105 8.69 -34.38 -0.42
N PRO A 106 8.26 -35.50 0.19
CA PRO A 106 7.89 -35.53 1.60
C PRO A 106 9.06 -35.28 2.56
N GLY A 107 10.31 -35.42 2.08
CA GLY A 107 11.52 -35.23 2.87
C GLY A 107 12.01 -33.79 2.92
N SER A 108 11.32 -32.84 2.27
CA SER A 108 11.71 -31.45 2.29
C SER A 108 11.56 -30.85 3.70
N VAL A 109 12.42 -29.88 4.03
CA VAL A 109 12.39 -29.21 5.34
C VAL A 109 11.04 -28.52 5.58
N TYR A 110 10.48 -27.87 4.55
CA TYR A 110 9.17 -27.22 4.65
C TYR A 110 8.04 -28.23 4.94
N TRP A 111 8.07 -29.41 4.31
CA TRP A 111 7.02 -30.41 4.50
C TRP A 111 7.16 -31.14 5.83
N GLN A 112 8.37 -31.44 6.28
CA GLN A 112 8.61 -32.00 7.62
C GLN A 112 8.06 -31.05 8.70
N HIS A 113 8.27 -29.74 8.55
CA HIS A 113 7.69 -28.75 9.44
C HIS A 113 6.16 -28.70 9.35
N GLN A 114 5.55 -28.83 8.16
CA GLN A 114 4.09 -28.95 8.01
C GLN A 114 3.54 -30.13 8.83
N GLN A 115 4.14 -31.31 8.69
CA GLN A 115 3.71 -32.51 9.40
C GLN A 115 3.86 -32.38 10.93
N GLN A 116 4.99 -31.85 11.39
CA GLN A 116 5.25 -31.61 12.81
C GLN A 116 4.21 -30.63 13.41
N LEU A 117 3.98 -29.50 12.74
CA LEU A 117 3.03 -28.49 13.22
C LEU A 117 1.58 -28.97 13.12
N CYS A 118 1.24 -29.76 12.10
CA CYS A 118 -0.06 -30.41 11.99
C CYS A 118 -0.31 -31.38 13.15
N GLN A 119 0.68 -32.22 13.50
CA GLN A 119 0.58 -33.11 14.66
C GLN A 119 0.38 -32.33 15.97
N MET A 120 1.08 -31.20 16.14
CA MET A 120 0.88 -30.32 17.29
C MET A 120 -0.55 -29.75 17.31
N SER A 121 -1.06 -29.26 16.18
CA SER A 121 -2.45 -28.80 16.03
C SER A 121 -3.48 -29.88 16.42
N ARG A 122 -3.23 -31.14 16.06
CA ARG A 122 -4.08 -32.29 16.43
C ARG A 122 -4.12 -32.56 17.93
N THR A 123 -3.12 -32.14 18.69
CA THR A 123 -3.13 -32.25 20.16
C THR A 123 -3.89 -31.11 20.85
N ALA A 124 -4.13 -30.00 20.16
CA ALA A 124 -4.86 -28.85 20.67
C ALA A 124 -6.38 -29.08 20.66
N ASN A 125 -6.90 -30.06 21.40
CA ASN A 125 -8.30 -30.52 21.30
C ASN A 125 -9.23 -30.04 22.43
N VAL A 126 -8.78 -29.14 23.30
CA VAL A 126 -9.59 -28.62 24.42
C VAL A 126 -10.22 -27.27 24.09
N PRO A 127 -11.44 -26.99 24.59
CA PRO A 127 -12.08 -25.69 24.38
C PRO A 127 -11.26 -24.53 24.96
N HIS A 128 -11.15 -23.43 24.21
CA HIS A 128 -10.30 -22.27 24.52
C HIS A 128 -8.84 -22.64 24.78
N PHE A 129 -8.26 -23.47 23.91
CA PHE A 129 -6.92 -24.01 24.07
C PHE A 129 -5.86 -22.93 24.26
N TYR A 130 -5.86 -21.91 23.40
CA TYR A 130 -4.86 -20.84 23.41
C TYR A 130 -5.01 -19.97 24.67
N ALA A 131 -6.24 -19.59 25.02
CA ALA A 131 -6.50 -18.81 26.24
C ALA A 131 -6.06 -19.57 27.50
N ARG A 132 -6.31 -20.88 27.57
CA ARG A 132 -5.83 -21.73 28.67
C ARG A 132 -4.31 -21.77 28.74
N GLN A 133 -3.63 -21.91 27.60
CA GLN A 133 -2.17 -21.90 27.54
C GLN A 133 -1.59 -20.56 27.98
N TYR A 134 -2.10 -19.44 27.46
CA TYR A 134 -1.66 -18.10 27.87
C TYR A 134 -1.89 -17.89 29.37
N ALA A 135 -3.05 -18.30 29.90
CA ALA A 135 -3.36 -18.22 31.32
C ALA A 135 -2.52 -19.15 32.21
N ALA A 136 -2.08 -20.31 31.70
CA ALA A 136 -1.18 -21.20 32.42
C ALA A 136 0.24 -20.62 32.44
N ASN A 137 0.71 -20.11 31.30
CA ASN A 137 2.03 -19.49 31.17
C ASN A 137 2.15 -18.19 31.99
N SER A 138 1.07 -17.40 32.14
CA SER A 138 1.12 -16.18 32.97
C SER A 138 1.22 -16.45 34.47
N ARG A 139 0.81 -17.64 34.94
CA ARG A 139 0.92 -18.04 36.36
C ARG A 139 2.32 -18.49 36.75
N LYS A 140 3.19 -18.79 35.78
CA LYS A 140 4.58 -19.20 36.01
C LYS A 140 5.37 -17.97 36.47
N LYS A 141 5.54 -17.83 37.79
CA LYS A 141 6.13 -16.64 38.43
C LYS A 141 7.63 -16.47 38.19
N ASN A 142 8.33 -17.50 37.70
CA ASN A 142 9.79 -17.49 37.62
C ASN A 142 10.27 -17.56 36.16
N PRO A 143 10.86 -16.48 35.58
CA PRO A 143 11.25 -16.43 34.17
C PRO A 143 12.38 -17.40 33.78
N TYR A 144 13.13 -17.91 34.77
CA TYR A 144 14.37 -18.65 34.55
C TYR A 144 14.30 -20.15 34.92
N SER A 145 13.22 -20.64 35.54
CA SER A 145 13.16 -22.02 36.04
C SER A 145 12.03 -22.88 35.46
N GLU A 146 11.00 -22.29 34.84
CA GLU A 146 9.87 -23.05 34.29
C GLU A 146 9.76 -22.84 32.77
N VAL A 147 10.00 -23.92 32.01
CA VAL A 147 9.80 -23.92 30.55
C VAL A 147 8.34 -23.58 30.25
N LYS A 148 8.09 -22.48 29.52
CA LYS A 148 6.74 -22.12 29.06
C LYS A 148 6.20 -23.23 28.16
N SER A 149 4.92 -23.57 28.30
CA SER A 149 4.31 -24.52 27.37
C SER A 149 4.22 -23.84 26.00
N MET A 150 4.74 -24.51 24.98
CA MET A 150 4.75 -23.99 23.62
C MET A 150 3.41 -24.31 22.94
N ASN A 151 2.71 -23.29 22.46
CA ASN A 151 1.55 -23.47 21.59
C ASN A 151 1.98 -23.58 20.12
N LEU A 152 1.01 -23.86 19.24
CA LEU A 152 1.23 -23.97 17.80
C LEU A 152 1.90 -22.72 17.21
N VAL A 153 1.42 -21.53 17.58
CA VAL A 153 1.95 -20.24 17.09
C VAL A 153 3.41 -20.06 17.50
N ASP A 154 3.75 -20.34 18.76
CA ASP A 154 5.12 -20.23 19.28
C ASP A 154 6.07 -21.21 18.57
N ALA A 155 5.60 -22.44 18.34
CA ALA A 155 6.37 -23.43 17.59
C ALA A 155 6.59 -23.01 16.13
N THR A 156 5.56 -22.48 15.48
CA THR A 156 5.67 -21.96 14.10
C THR A 156 6.64 -20.77 14.03
N LYS A 157 6.61 -19.86 15.01
CA LYS A 157 7.57 -18.75 15.09
C LYS A 157 9.02 -19.25 15.15
N GLN A 158 9.31 -20.26 15.97
CA GLN A 158 10.65 -20.84 16.04
C GLN A 158 11.07 -21.48 14.71
N VAL A 159 10.18 -22.25 14.10
CA VAL A 159 10.43 -22.87 12.78
C VAL A 159 10.74 -21.83 11.72
N VAL A 160 9.92 -20.77 11.62
CA VAL A 160 10.12 -19.69 10.66
C VAL A 160 11.44 -18.97 10.92
N ALA A 161 11.78 -18.69 12.17
CA ALA A 161 13.03 -18.03 12.53
C ALA A 161 14.27 -18.84 12.07
N VAL A 162 14.24 -20.17 12.26
CA VAL A 162 15.30 -21.08 11.81
C VAL A 162 15.42 -21.09 10.29
N LEU A 163 14.29 -21.19 9.57
CA LEU A 163 14.27 -21.17 8.11
C LEU A 163 14.86 -19.86 7.55
N GLU A 164 14.48 -18.72 8.11
CA GLU A 164 15.02 -17.43 7.66
C GLU A 164 16.51 -17.26 7.97
N GLU A 165 17.00 -17.82 9.08
CA GLU A 165 18.43 -17.82 9.39
C GLU A 165 19.23 -18.66 8.38
N GLN A 166 18.69 -19.82 7.99
CA GLN A 166 19.27 -20.66 6.94
C GLN A 166 19.29 -19.91 5.60
N GLU A 167 18.18 -19.30 5.17
CA GLU A 167 18.12 -18.47 3.95
C GLU A 167 19.16 -17.34 3.97
N ARG A 168 19.28 -16.63 5.11
CA ARG A 168 20.27 -15.55 5.28
C ARG A 168 21.70 -16.06 5.18
N SER A 169 22.01 -17.22 5.73
CA SER A 169 23.34 -17.83 5.66
C SER A 169 23.72 -18.20 4.22
N VAL A 170 22.77 -18.74 3.45
CA VAL A 170 22.95 -19.08 2.03
C VAL A 170 23.19 -17.81 1.21
N MET A 171 22.38 -16.76 1.39
CA MET A 171 22.59 -15.48 0.67
C MET A 171 23.94 -14.83 0.96
N LYS A 172 24.42 -14.89 2.22
CA LYS A 172 25.74 -14.37 2.59
C LYS A 172 26.89 -15.14 1.93
N SER A 173 26.71 -16.43 1.65
CA SER A 173 27.72 -17.24 0.95
C SER A 173 27.81 -16.97 -0.55
N THR A 174 26.76 -16.40 -1.16
CA THR A 174 26.69 -16.07 -2.59
C THR A 174 27.20 -14.65 -2.90
N ILE A 175 27.17 -13.73 -1.94
CA ILE A 175 27.58 -12.33 -2.11
C ILE A 175 29.05 -12.16 -1.71
N THR A 176 29.96 -12.62 -2.57
CA THR A 176 31.42 -12.38 -2.45
C THR A 176 31.98 -11.53 -3.59
N GLN A 177 31.15 -10.73 -4.27
CA GLN A 177 31.61 -9.72 -5.22
C GLN A 177 30.76 -8.43 -5.11
N ASN A 178 31.45 -7.29 -4.95
CA ASN A 178 30.99 -5.90 -4.87
C ASN A 178 30.55 -5.33 -3.51
N PRO A 179 31.50 -4.84 -2.70
CA PRO A 179 31.24 -4.04 -1.50
C PRO A 179 31.42 -2.53 -1.79
N ALA A 180 30.45 -1.88 -2.44
CA ALA A 180 30.35 -0.42 -2.42
C ALA A 180 28.93 0.01 -2.81
N LEU A 181 28.29 0.83 -1.97
CA LEU A 181 26.93 1.42 -2.13
C LEU A 181 25.73 0.66 -1.55
N LEU A 182 25.93 -0.09 -0.47
CA LEU A 182 24.85 -0.41 0.49
C LEU A 182 25.35 -0.20 1.92
N HIS A 183 25.57 1.06 2.30
CA HIS A 183 25.67 1.42 3.71
C HIS A 183 24.33 1.99 4.16
N ASN A 184 23.85 1.49 5.31
CA ASN A 184 22.65 1.84 6.05
C ASN A 184 21.33 1.19 5.60
N LYS A 185 21.10 -0.03 6.12
CA LYS A 185 20.06 -0.23 7.15
C LYS A 185 20.37 -1.53 7.89
N LYS A 186 20.69 -1.41 9.19
CA LYS A 186 20.67 -2.54 10.11
C LYS A 186 19.19 -2.97 10.21
N MET A 187 18.78 -3.88 9.33
CA MET A 187 17.52 -4.61 9.42
C MET A 187 17.90 -6.03 9.77
N THR A 188 17.09 -6.70 10.58
CA THR A 188 17.27 -8.06 11.14
C THR A 188 17.75 -8.09 12.60
N THR A 189 16.95 -7.49 13.48
CA THR A 189 16.76 -8.02 14.86
C THR A 189 15.35 -7.72 15.39
N ASP A 190 14.38 -7.43 14.49
CA ASP A 190 13.13 -6.76 14.87
C ASP A 190 11.91 -7.67 15.11
N TYR A 191 11.97 -8.98 14.88
CA TYR A 191 10.74 -9.80 14.85
C TYR A 191 10.02 -9.96 16.21
N ASP A 192 10.77 -10.01 17.32
CA ASP A 192 10.19 -10.01 18.67
C ASP A 192 9.94 -8.59 19.20
N ASP A 193 10.65 -7.60 18.67
CA ASP A 193 10.49 -6.19 19.02
C ASP A 193 9.22 -5.59 18.38
N ASP A 194 8.88 -6.00 17.16
CA ASP A 194 7.67 -5.63 16.41
C ASP A 194 6.36 -5.98 17.14
N HIS A 195 6.34 -7.08 17.90
CA HIS A 195 5.12 -7.51 18.60
C HIS A 195 4.87 -6.66 19.85
N MET A 196 5.93 -6.27 20.57
CA MET A 196 5.81 -5.34 21.70
C MET A 196 5.61 -3.90 21.24
N GLN A 197 6.31 -3.48 20.19
CA GLN A 197 6.21 -2.12 19.65
C GLN A 197 4.85 -1.86 19.00
N GLU A 198 4.24 -2.83 18.30
CA GLU A 198 2.91 -2.61 17.71
C GLU A 198 1.79 -2.72 18.75
N GLU A 199 1.86 -3.62 19.74
CA GLU A 199 0.92 -3.63 20.86
C GLU A 199 0.97 -2.30 21.63
N GLN A 200 2.17 -1.75 21.82
CA GLN A 200 2.39 -0.44 22.40
C GLN A 200 1.88 0.69 21.49
N ARG A 201 2.11 0.62 20.16
CA ARG A 201 1.54 1.56 19.17
C ARG A 201 0.01 1.51 19.12
N MET A 202 -0.62 0.36 19.28
CA MET A 202 -2.07 0.22 19.30
C MET A 202 -2.66 0.71 20.61
N ARG A 203 -1.98 0.52 21.74
CA ARG A 203 -2.29 1.24 22.99
C ARG A 203 -2.13 2.76 22.79
N LEU A 204 -1.11 3.22 22.08
CA LEU A 204 -0.94 4.64 21.77
C LEU A 204 -2.05 5.17 20.82
N LYS A 205 -2.36 4.46 19.72
CA LYS A 205 -3.43 4.79 18.75
C LYS A 205 -4.82 4.79 19.38
N SER A 206 -5.08 3.84 20.28
CA SER A 206 -6.36 3.77 21.02
C SER A 206 -6.39 4.65 22.28
N GLN A 207 -5.34 5.43 22.55
CA GLN A 207 -5.18 6.19 23.81
C GLN A 207 -5.38 5.31 25.06
N GLY A 208 -4.99 4.04 24.98
CA GLY A 208 -5.13 3.04 26.03
C GLY A 208 -6.53 2.46 26.20
N ARG A 209 -7.48 2.76 25.30
CA ARG A 209 -8.86 2.28 25.40
C ARG A 209 -9.05 0.85 24.90
N GLN A 210 -8.24 0.39 23.94
CA GLN A 210 -8.33 -0.97 23.42
C GLN A 210 -7.47 -1.92 24.27
N LEU A 211 -8.12 -2.73 25.10
CA LEU A 211 -7.46 -3.57 26.11
C LEU A 211 -7.15 -5.00 25.64
N TRP A 212 -7.70 -5.42 24.50
CA TRP A 212 -7.53 -6.77 23.97
C TRP A 212 -7.42 -6.75 22.44
N CYS A 213 -6.62 -7.65 21.88
CA CYS A 213 -6.45 -7.83 20.43
C CYS A 213 -6.53 -9.30 20.00
N GLN A 214 -6.79 -10.22 20.93
CA GLN A 214 -6.84 -11.66 20.68
C GLN A 214 -8.19 -12.23 21.11
N LEU A 215 -8.73 -13.13 20.29
CA LEU A 215 -9.99 -13.82 20.56
C LEU A 215 -9.85 -15.32 20.31
N ASP A 216 -10.14 -16.11 21.34
CA ASP A 216 -10.10 -17.57 21.29
C ASP A 216 -11.51 -18.18 21.41
N LEU A 217 -12.00 -18.68 20.29
CA LEU A 217 -13.27 -19.40 20.14
C LEU A 217 -13.04 -20.87 19.76
N SER A 218 -11.86 -21.42 20.07
CA SER A 218 -11.51 -22.80 19.76
C SER A 218 -12.33 -23.82 20.55
N GLY A 219 -12.65 -24.96 19.93
CA GLY A 219 -13.27 -26.11 20.59
C GLY A 219 -14.70 -25.88 21.10
N GLN A 220 -15.42 -24.89 20.57
CA GLN A 220 -16.78 -24.53 21.00
C GLN A 220 -17.88 -25.28 20.23
N GLY A 221 -17.52 -26.02 19.18
CA GLY A 221 -18.48 -26.69 18.30
C GLY A 221 -19.26 -25.74 17.40
N LEU A 222 -18.71 -24.55 17.09
CA LEU A 222 -19.35 -23.55 16.24
C LEU A 222 -19.58 -24.09 14.83
N THR A 223 -20.76 -23.86 14.28
CA THR A 223 -21.10 -24.21 12.89
C THR A 223 -21.12 -22.99 11.97
N ILE A 224 -21.44 -21.80 12.51
CA ILE A 224 -21.59 -20.54 11.78
C ILE A 224 -20.93 -19.42 12.59
N LEU A 225 -20.30 -18.47 11.89
CA LEU A 225 -19.76 -17.24 12.49
C LEU A 225 -20.70 -16.06 12.24
N SER A 226 -20.99 -15.30 13.29
CA SER A 226 -21.76 -14.07 13.15
C SER A 226 -20.94 -13.01 12.40
N PRO A 227 -21.49 -12.33 11.38
CA PRO A 227 -20.80 -11.23 10.69
C PRO A 227 -20.37 -10.08 11.62
N LYS A 228 -21.02 -9.93 12.78
CA LYS A 228 -20.65 -8.92 13.78
C LYS A 228 -19.26 -9.13 14.38
N LEU A 229 -18.72 -10.35 14.36
CA LEU A 229 -17.35 -10.65 14.78
C LEU A 229 -16.33 -9.80 14.00
N PHE A 230 -16.58 -9.58 12.71
CA PHE A 230 -15.66 -8.88 11.83
C PHE A 230 -15.73 -7.35 11.95
N GLN A 231 -16.48 -6.82 12.92
CA GLN A 231 -16.46 -5.40 13.29
C GLN A 231 -15.31 -5.05 14.24
N TYR A 232 -14.66 -6.06 14.85
CA TYR A 232 -13.49 -5.86 15.70
C TYR A 232 -12.22 -5.71 14.86
N GLU A 233 -12.12 -4.62 14.08
CA GLU A 233 -11.02 -4.38 13.13
C GLU A 233 -9.63 -4.34 13.79
N PHE A 234 -9.57 -4.12 15.11
CA PHE A 234 -8.35 -4.17 15.92
C PHE A 234 -7.84 -5.59 16.25
N LEU A 235 -8.57 -6.64 15.87
CA LEU A 235 -8.16 -8.02 16.14
C LEU A 235 -6.85 -8.36 15.43
N GLU A 236 -5.88 -8.84 16.20
CA GLU A 236 -4.59 -9.34 15.72
C GLU A 236 -4.52 -10.86 15.70
N SER A 237 -5.26 -11.55 16.58
CA SER A 237 -5.30 -13.02 16.61
C SER A 237 -6.73 -13.54 16.78
N LEU A 238 -7.11 -14.45 15.89
CA LEU A 238 -8.42 -15.11 15.93
C LEU A 238 -8.23 -16.62 15.85
N PHE A 239 -8.59 -17.32 16.93
CA PHE A 239 -8.50 -18.77 17.03
C PHE A 239 -9.88 -19.40 16.94
N LEU A 240 -10.11 -20.19 15.90
CA LEU A 240 -11.39 -20.82 15.54
C LEU A 240 -11.23 -22.33 15.29
N ASN A 241 -10.10 -22.90 15.69
CA ASN A 241 -9.78 -24.30 15.48
C ASN A 241 -10.66 -25.25 16.31
N ASN A 242 -10.79 -26.50 15.84
CA ASN A 242 -11.62 -27.55 16.45
C ASN A 242 -13.10 -27.15 16.59
N ASN A 243 -13.65 -26.51 15.56
CA ASN A 243 -15.08 -26.24 15.46
C ASN A 243 -15.69 -27.12 14.35
N LYS A 244 -16.89 -26.78 13.89
CA LYS A 244 -17.62 -27.45 12.82
C LYS A 244 -17.95 -26.48 11.67
N LEU A 245 -17.10 -25.47 11.48
CA LEU A 245 -17.29 -24.44 10.46
C LEU A 245 -17.16 -25.06 9.07
N THR A 246 -18.10 -24.77 8.19
CA THR A 246 -18.05 -25.20 6.78
C THR A 246 -17.58 -24.10 5.84
N GLU A 247 -17.69 -22.85 6.27
CA GLU A 247 -17.31 -21.67 5.49
C GLU A 247 -16.83 -20.55 6.41
N ILE A 248 -16.10 -19.60 5.82
CA ILE A 248 -15.72 -18.34 6.46
C ILE A 248 -16.42 -17.19 5.71
N PRO A 249 -17.15 -16.31 6.40
CA PRO A 249 -17.81 -15.19 5.75
C PRO A 249 -16.80 -14.25 5.04
N PRO A 250 -17.10 -13.80 3.79
CA PRO A 250 -16.28 -12.82 3.05
C PRO A 250 -15.96 -11.53 3.81
N VAL A 251 -16.78 -11.17 4.81
CA VAL A 251 -16.61 -9.99 5.67
C VAL A 251 -15.32 -10.07 6.53
N ILE A 252 -14.62 -11.21 6.56
CA ILE A 252 -13.30 -11.34 7.18
C ILE A 252 -12.26 -10.35 6.65
N SER A 253 -12.44 -9.85 5.42
CA SER A 253 -11.63 -8.77 4.81
C SER A 253 -11.52 -7.50 5.66
N ARG A 254 -12.44 -7.26 6.60
CA ARG A 254 -12.39 -6.11 7.51
C ARG A 254 -11.30 -6.22 8.58
N LEU A 255 -10.86 -7.43 8.92
CA LEU A 255 -9.84 -7.66 9.95
C LEU A 255 -8.44 -7.40 9.41
N LYS A 256 -8.18 -6.18 8.92
CA LYS A 256 -6.90 -5.80 8.30
C LYS A 256 -5.72 -5.86 9.28
N SER A 257 -5.96 -5.76 10.59
CA SER A 257 -4.92 -5.91 11.63
C SER A 257 -4.60 -7.36 11.98
N LEU A 258 -5.31 -8.34 11.39
CA LEU A 258 -5.16 -9.75 11.74
C LEU A 258 -3.78 -10.27 11.33
N ARG A 259 -3.04 -10.84 12.29
CA ARG A 259 -1.69 -11.41 12.15
C ARG A 259 -1.69 -12.92 12.26
N THR A 260 -2.59 -13.48 13.09
CA THR A 260 -2.70 -14.92 13.31
C THR A 260 -4.15 -15.36 13.15
N LEU A 261 -4.37 -16.35 12.30
CA LEU A 261 -5.68 -16.97 12.10
C LEU A 261 -5.53 -18.49 12.12
N ASP A 262 -6.19 -19.13 13.07
CA ASP A 262 -6.24 -20.59 13.16
C ASP A 262 -7.65 -21.11 12.85
N LEU A 263 -7.79 -21.78 11.71
CA LEU A 263 -9.00 -22.43 11.23
C LEU A 263 -8.86 -23.96 11.20
N SER A 264 -7.81 -24.51 11.80
CA SER A 264 -7.54 -25.96 11.74
C SER A 264 -8.66 -26.81 12.32
N ARG A 265 -8.84 -28.03 11.79
CA ARG A 265 -9.80 -29.01 12.29
C ARG A 265 -11.23 -28.49 12.29
N ASN A 266 -11.63 -27.95 11.14
CA ASN A 266 -13.01 -27.60 10.83
C ASN A 266 -13.49 -28.49 9.67
N ARG A 267 -14.53 -28.06 8.93
CA ARG A 267 -15.08 -28.74 7.75
C ARG A 267 -15.09 -27.81 6.54
N ILE A 268 -14.11 -26.91 6.48
CA ILE A 268 -14.06 -25.85 5.48
C ILE A 268 -13.68 -26.47 4.14
N SER A 269 -14.54 -26.32 3.14
CA SER A 269 -14.27 -26.79 1.78
C SER A 269 -13.61 -25.72 0.90
N GLU A 270 -13.93 -24.46 1.17
CA GLU A 270 -13.43 -23.31 0.41
C GLU A 270 -13.12 -22.14 1.36
N VAL A 271 -12.06 -21.40 1.03
CA VAL A 271 -11.67 -20.18 1.76
C VAL A 271 -12.02 -18.96 0.91
N PRO A 272 -12.70 -17.94 1.45
CA PRO A 272 -13.12 -16.78 0.66
C PRO A 272 -11.93 -16.02 0.08
N PRO A 273 -11.97 -15.57 -1.20
CA PRO A 273 -10.95 -14.71 -1.79
C PRO A 273 -10.66 -13.44 -0.98
N GLU A 274 -11.67 -12.92 -0.27
CA GLU A 274 -11.61 -11.74 0.59
C GLU A 274 -10.63 -11.89 1.76
N LEU A 275 -10.28 -13.12 2.16
CA LEU A 275 -9.23 -13.33 3.17
C LEU A 275 -7.89 -12.75 2.70
N GLY A 276 -7.64 -12.66 1.38
CA GLY A 276 -6.48 -11.98 0.81
C GLY A 276 -6.37 -10.49 1.18
N MET A 277 -7.44 -9.85 1.65
CA MET A 277 -7.39 -8.46 2.15
C MET A 277 -6.78 -8.33 3.55
N CYS A 278 -6.58 -9.43 4.26
CA CYS A 278 -5.87 -9.45 5.54
C CYS A 278 -4.35 -9.44 5.29
N PHE A 279 -3.84 -8.43 4.60
CA PHE A 279 -2.45 -8.37 4.12
C PHE A 279 -1.38 -8.36 5.23
N ASN A 280 -1.77 -8.08 6.48
CA ASN A 280 -0.90 -8.18 7.67
C ASN A 280 -0.85 -9.60 8.28
N LEU A 281 -1.54 -10.58 7.70
CA LEU A 281 -1.60 -11.95 8.22
C LEU A 281 -0.24 -12.62 8.07
N ARG A 282 0.35 -13.05 9.19
CA ARG A 282 1.66 -13.70 9.28
C ARG A 282 1.56 -15.22 9.40
N TYR A 283 0.58 -15.71 10.14
CA TYR A 283 0.37 -17.14 10.39
C TYR A 283 -1.07 -17.52 10.07
N LEU A 284 -1.25 -18.40 9.09
CA LEU A 284 -2.55 -18.95 8.71
C LEU A 284 -2.51 -20.47 8.84
N PHE A 285 -3.34 -21.03 9.72
CA PHE A 285 -3.44 -22.47 9.91
C PHE A 285 -4.76 -22.99 9.35
N LEU A 286 -4.67 -23.87 8.35
CA LEU A 286 -5.81 -24.52 7.68
C LEU A 286 -5.78 -26.04 7.83
N PHE A 287 -4.90 -26.60 8.68
CA PHE A 287 -4.73 -28.05 8.84
C PHE A 287 -6.04 -28.81 9.05
N ASP A 288 -6.12 -30.04 8.50
CA ASP A 288 -7.26 -30.95 8.69
C ASP A 288 -8.62 -30.30 8.39
N ASN A 289 -8.79 -29.82 7.16
CA ASN A 289 -10.06 -29.33 6.60
C ASN A 289 -10.38 -30.08 5.30
N ASN A 290 -11.35 -29.60 4.52
CA ASN A 290 -11.78 -30.20 3.25
C ASN A 290 -11.39 -29.31 2.05
N ILE A 291 -10.33 -28.50 2.17
CA ILE A 291 -9.95 -27.50 1.18
C ILE A 291 -9.29 -28.18 -0.03
N THR A 292 -9.83 -27.93 -1.22
CA THR A 292 -9.30 -28.49 -2.48
C THR A 292 -8.37 -27.53 -3.23
N THR A 293 -8.54 -26.22 -3.05
CA THR A 293 -7.71 -25.20 -3.69
C THR A 293 -7.62 -23.94 -2.83
N LEU A 294 -6.67 -23.05 -3.16
CA LEU A 294 -6.51 -21.74 -2.52
C LEU A 294 -6.84 -20.63 -3.51
N PRO A 295 -7.48 -19.53 -3.08
CA PRO A 295 -7.80 -18.42 -3.96
C PRO A 295 -6.54 -17.66 -4.37
N LEU A 296 -6.48 -17.19 -5.62
CA LEU A 296 -5.36 -16.40 -6.15
C LEU A 296 -5.15 -15.09 -5.38
N ASN A 297 -6.19 -14.58 -4.71
CA ASN A 297 -6.11 -13.41 -3.83
C ASN A 297 -5.16 -13.61 -2.63
N PHE A 298 -4.73 -14.84 -2.30
CA PHE A 298 -3.68 -15.06 -1.31
C PHE A 298 -2.33 -14.48 -1.73
N GLY A 299 -2.15 -14.15 -3.01
CA GLY A 299 -1.02 -13.32 -3.46
C GLY A 299 -0.93 -11.94 -2.79
N ASN A 300 -2.03 -11.45 -2.20
CA ASN A 300 -2.07 -10.20 -1.43
C ASN A 300 -1.59 -10.37 0.03
N LEU A 301 -1.38 -11.61 0.51
CA LEU A 301 -0.91 -11.89 1.88
C LEU A 301 0.60 -11.69 1.99
N ILE A 302 1.05 -10.46 1.76
CA ILE A 302 2.47 -10.08 1.60
C ILE A 302 3.33 -10.25 2.85
N GLU A 303 2.70 -10.34 4.03
CA GLU A 303 3.38 -10.60 5.31
C GLU A 303 3.24 -12.06 5.77
N LEU A 304 2.66 -12.95 4.95
CA LEU A 304 2.45 -14.35 5.32
C LEU A 304 3.77 -15.12 5.39
N LEU A 305 4.10 -15.57 6.59
CA LEU A 305 5.32 -16.30 6.89
C LEU A 305 5.09 -17.82 6.88
N PHE A 306 3.90 -18.25 7.29
CA PHE A 306 3.56 -19.68 7.34
C PHE A 306 2.09 -19.91 7.00
N LEU A 307 1.87 -20.89 6.12
CA LEU A 307 0.55 -21.41 5.75
C LEU A 307 0.48 -22.90 6.04
N GLY A 308 -0.30 -23.32 7.03
CA GLY A 308 -0.52 -24.73 7.35
C GLY A 308 -1.59 -25.35 6.48
N ILE A 309 -1.25 -26.28 5.58
CA ILE A 309 -2.19 -26.89 4.62
C ILE A 309 -2.38 -28.39 4.80
N GLU A 310 -1.52 -29.05 5.58
CA GLU A 310 -1.53 -30.51 5.72
C GLU A 310 -2.88 -31.07 6.21
N GLY A 311 -3.26 -32.24 5.70
CA GLY A 311 -4.54 -32.89 6.00
C GLY A 311 -5.74 -32.30 5.25
N ASN A 312 -5.50 -31.61 4.13
CA ASN A 312 -6.54 -31.17 3.20
C ASN A 312 -6.43 -31.92 1.87
N PRO A 313 -7.52 -32.18 1.14
CA PRO A 313 -7.49 -32.74 -0.21
C PRO A 313 -7.05 -31.70 -1.27
N LEU A 314 -5.94 -31.00 -1.02
CA LEU A 314 -5.49 -29.86 -1.82
C LEU A 314 -4.88 -30.30 -3.16
N ASP A 315 -5.05 -29.48 -4.20
CA ASP A 315 -4.36 -29.63 -5.47
C ASP A 315 -2.84 -29.80 -5.24
N LEU A 316 -2.31 -30.91 -5.78
CA LEU A 316 -0.90 -31.28 -5.67
C LEU A 316 0.02 -30.18 -6.20
N LYS A 317 -0.40 -29.41 -7.20
CA LYS A 317 0.40 -28.29 -7.71
C LYS A 317 0.68 -27.27 -6.61
N ILE A 318 -0.34 -26.87 -5.86
CA ILE A 318 -0.22 -25.90 -4.75
C ILE A 318 0.56 -26.53 -3.60
N ALA A 319 0.24 -27.77 -3.25
CA ALA A 319 0.89 -28.48 -2.15
C ALA A 319 2.40 -28.67 -2.40
N ASN A 320 2.80 -29.02 -3.63
CA ASN A 320 4.20 -29.19 -4.00
C ASN A 320 4.98 -27.88 -3.96
N ILE A 321 4.38 -26.73 -4.34
CA ILE A 321 5.05 -25.42 -4.19
C ILE A 321 5.35 -25.15 -2.72
N VAL A 322 4.38 -25.39 -1.81
CA VAL A 322 4.60 -25.22 -0.37
C VAL A 322 5.65 -26.20 0.17
N ALA A 323 5.61 -27.45 -0.28
CA ALA A 323 6.55 -28.48 0.14
C ALA A 323 7.98 -28.18 -0.33
N GLU A 324 8.18 -27.75 -1.57
CA GLU A 324 9.51 -27.60 -2.15
C GLU A 324 10.11 -26.21 -1.93
N GLN A 325 9.29 -25.16 -2.01
CA GLN A 325 9.72 -23.76 -2.07
C GLN A 325 9.22 -22.90 -0.90
N GLY A 326 8.25 -23.40 -0.13
CA GLY A 326 7.74 -22.75 1.07
C GLY A 326 6.60 -21.74 0.82
N THR A 327 6.12 -21.11 1.90
CA THR A 327 4.94 -20.24 1.87
C THR A 327 5.17 -18.95 1.09
N LYS A 328 6.34 -18.31 1.22
CA LYS A 328 6.64 -17.03 0.55
C LYS A 328 6.57 -17.16 -0.98
N GLU A 329 7.09 -18.26 -1.51
CA GLU A 329 7.10 -18.52 -2.95
C GLU A 329 5.70 -18.88 -3.46
N LEU A 330 4.88 -19.60 -2.68
CA LEU A 330 3.47 -19.78 -3.02
C LEU A 330 2.74 -18.44 -3.16
N VAL A 331 2.94 -17.50 -2.23
CA VAL A 331 2.33 -16.17 -2.31
C VAL A 331 2.77 -15.44 -3.58
N ALA A 332 4.07 -15.47 -3.91
CA ALA A 332 4.59 -14.88 -5.15
C ALA A 332 3.99 -15.53 -6.40
N TYR A 333 3.90 -16.87 -6.42
CA TYR A 333 3.26 -17.64 -7.48
C TYR A 333 1.79 -17.24 -7.69
N LEU A 334 1.00 -17.18 -6.62
CA LEU A 334 -0.42 -16.80 -6.68
C LEU A 334 -0.61 -15.35 -7.14
N ARG A 335 0.28 -14.45 -6.71
CA ARG A 335 0.29 -13.04 -7.14
C ARG A 335 0.57 -12.91 -8.63
N ASP A 336 1.61 -13.59 -9.14
CA ASP A 336 2.06 -13.45 -10.52
C ASP A 336 1.16 -14.22 -11.51
N THR A 337 0.43 -15.24 -11.05
CA THR A 337 -0.52 -16.03 -11.86
C THR A 337 -1.96 -15.53 -11.83
N LYS A 338 -2.28 -14.58 -10.95
CA LYS A 338 -3.61 -13.98 -10.87
C LYS A 338 -3.96 -13.34 -12.22
N PRO A 339 -5.08 -13.73 -12.87
CA PRO A 339 -5.57 -13.03 -14.04
C PRO A 339 -5.72 -11.54 -13.71
N GLY A 340 -5.30 -10.68 -14.65
CA GLY A 340 -5.55 -9.25 -14.51
C GLY A 340 -7.04 -9.03 -14.26
N HIS A 341 -7.36 -8.30 -13.18
CA HIS A 341 -8.73 -7.85 -12.94
C HIS A 341 -9.22 -7.06 -14.15
N PRO A 342 -10.53 -7.02 -14.44
CA PRO A 342 -11.04 -6.12 -15.46
C PRO A 342 -10.59 -4.69 -15.16
N ALA A 343 -10.29 -3.93 -16.22
CA ALA A 343 -9.89 -2.54 -16.08
C ALA A 343 -10.95 -1.78 -15.26
N PRO A 344 -10.53 -0.90 -14.33
CA PRO A 344 -11.47 -0.09 -13.56
C PRO A 344 -12.29 0.79 -14.50
N ASN A 345 -13.51 1.14 -14.08
CA ASN A 345 -14.26 2.17 -14.79
C ASN A 345 -13.45 3.47 -14.83
N PRO A 346 -13.46 4.21 -15.95
CA PRO A 346 -12.80 5.50 -16.04
C PRO A 346 -13.26 6.43 -14.92
N ARG A 347 -12.31 7.16 -14.33
CA ARG A 347 -12.60 8.10 -13.24
C ARG A 347 -13.55 9.19 -13.74
N PRO A 348 -14.66 9.46 -13.03
CA PRO A 348 -15.63 10.45 -13.48
C PRO A 348 -15.07 11.87 -13.33
N TRP A 349 -15.42 12.77 -14.23
CA TRP A 349 -15.25 14.20 -13.99
C TRP A 349 -16.34 14.68 -13.02
N LEU A 350 -15.95 15.50 -12.05
CA LEU A 350 -16.84 16.22 -11.14
C LEU A 350 -16.86 17.67 -11.60
N LEU A 351 -18.00 18.17 -12.09
CA LEU A 351 -18.14 19.57 -12.46
C LEU A 351 -18.57 20.39 -11.24
N LEU A 352 -18.10 21.64 -11.15
CA LEU A 352 -18.32 22.49 -9.98
C LEU A 352 -19.07 23.77 -10.37
N GLU A 353 -20.02 24.15 -9.52
CA GLU A 353 -20.72 25.43 -9.60
C GLU A 353 -19.82 26.61 -9.19
N ASP A 354 -20.35 27.82 -9.31
CA ASP A 354 -19.64 29.06 -8.93
C ASP A 354 -19.35 29.17 -7.42
N ASP A 355 -20.12 28.49 -6.58
CA ASP A 355 -19.91 28.39 -5.12
C ASP A 355 -18.90 27.30 -4.74
N GLY A 356 -18.55 26.40 -5.66
CA GLY A 356 -17.63 25.28 -5.45
C GLY A 356 -18.32 23.98 -5.03
N GLU A 357 -19.65 23.90 -5.05
CA GLU A 357 -20.37 22.64 -4.85
C GLU A 357 -20.30 21.77 -6.10
N VAL A 358 -20.28 20.46 -5.89
CA VAL A 358 -20.26 19.48 -6.98
C VAL A 358 -21.64 19.37 -7.61
N ILE A 359 -21.71 19.54 -8.93
CA ILE A 359 -22.94 19.39 -9.70
C ILE A 359 -23.31 17.91 -9.74
N ASP A 360 -24.47 17.55 -9.19
CA ASP A 360 -25.00 16.20 -9.27
C ASP A 360 -25.40 15.87 -10.73
N PRO A 361 -24.75 14.87 -11.36
CA PRO A 361 -25.03 14.49 -12.74
C PRO A 361 -26.46 13.97 -12.95
N THR A 362 -27.15 13.52 -11.91
CA THR A 362 -28.54 13.04 -12.00
C THR A 362 -29.56 14.16 -12.06
N THR A 363 -29.30 15.27 -11.35
CA THR A 363 -30.20 16.42 -11.33
C THR A 363 -29.95 17.37 -12.50
N ASN A 364 -28.69 17.51 -12.92
CA ASN A 364 -28.27 18.45 -13.98
C ASN A 364 -27.50 17.72 -15.11
N PRO A 365 -28.14 16.82 -15.87
CA PRO A 365 -27.48 16.09 -16.95
C PRO A 365 -26.98 17.01 -18.09
N GLU A 366 -27.63 18.17 -18.28
CA GLU A 366 -27.25 19.14 -19.31
C GLU A 366 -25.82 19.69 -19.09
N ALA A 367 -25.40 19.90 -17.84
CA ALA A 367 -24.07 20.40 -17.49
C ALA A 367 -22.95 19.44 -17.93
N TYR A 368 -23.23 18.13 -17.93
CA TYR A 368 -22.29 17.10 -18.37
C TYR A 368 -22.42 16.79 -19.88
N SER A 369 -23.51 17.21 -20.53
CA SER A 369 -23.72 17.07 -21.97
C SER A 369 -22.99 18.12 -22.79
N SER A 370 -22.90 19.36 -22.28
CA SER A 370 -22.30 20.53 -22.95
C SER A 370 -20.77 20.50 -22.96
N THR A 371 -20.15 19.72 -22.09
CA THR A 371 -18.68 19.63 -21.94
C THR A 371 -17.97 18.74 -22.96
N THR A 372 -18.67 18.24 -23.98
CA THR A 372 -18.03 17.55 -25.12
C THR A 372 -17.50 18.50 -26.19
N SER A 373 -17.74 19.81 -26.10
CA SER A 373 -17.05 20.79 -26.95
C SER A 373 -15.72 21.19 -26.31
N ASP A 374 -14.64 20.62 -26.81
CA ASP A 374 -13.30 21.20 -26.74
C ASP A 374 -13.38 22.71 -27.01
N SER A 375 -12.71 23.51 -26.16
CA SER A 375 -12.53 24.97 -26.23
C SER A 375 -13.63 25.86 -25.63
N GLU A 376 -13.81 25.79 -24.30
CA GLU A 376 -14.04 27.05 -23.58
C GLU A 376 -12.74 27.86 -23.65
N PRO A 377 -12.71 29.01 -24.37
CA PRO A 377 -11.47 29.68 -24.71
C PRO A 377 -10.74 30.26 -23.48
N ASP A 378 -11.50 30.51 -22.41
CA ASP A 378 -10.96 31.04 -21.16
C ASP A 378 -10.67 29.92 -20.14
N SER A 379 -10.39 28.68 -20.58
CA SER A 379 -10.17 27.54 -19.67
C SER A 379 -8.96 26.68 -20.01
N PHE A 380 -8.36 26.10 -18.98
CA PHE A 380 -7.28 25.14 -19.12
C PHE A 380 -7.37 24.04 -18.05
N THR A 381 -6.76 22.90 -18.34
CA THR A 381 -6.63 21.80 -17.38
C THR A 381 -5.20 21.67 -16.88
N LEU A 382 -5.04 21.28 -15.61
CA LEU A 382 -3.74 21.03 -14.97
C LEU A 382 -3.74 19.67 -14.27
N LEU A 383 -2.69 18.88 -14.49
CA LEU A 383 -2.46 17.56 -13.89
C LEU A 383 -1.25 17.66 -12.97
N SER A 384 -1.37 17.09 -11.77
CA SER A 384 -0.25 16.80 -10.87
C SER A 384 -0.17 15.30 -10.64
N TYR A 385 1.01 14.70 -10.82
CA TYR A 385 1.16 13.25 -10.69
C TYR A 385 2.58 12.83 -10.28
N ASN A 386 2.72 12.18 -9.14
CA ASN A 386 3.94 11.46 -8.78
C ASN A 386 3.97 10.15 -9.58
N THR A 387 4.97 10.00 -10.44
CA THR A 387 5.03 8.90 -11.42
C THR A 387 5.75 7.64 -10.92
N LEU A 388 6.22 7.63 -9.67
CA LEU A 388 6.99 6.55 -9.06
C LEU A 388 8.22 6.14 -9.89
N CYS A 389 9.38 6.71 -9.57
CA CYS A 389 10.60 6.42 -10.32
C CYS A 389 11.01 4.93 -10.25
N GLN A 390 11.74 4.42 -11.24
CA GLN A 390 12.11 3.00 -11.29
C GLN A 390 12.97 2.58 -10.10
N HIS A 391 13.85 3.46 -9.62
CA HIS A 391 14.67 3.17 -8.46
C HIS A 391 13.90 3.11 -7.13
N TYR A 392 12.72 3.71 -7.06
CA TYR A 392 11.84 3.63 -5.91
C TYR A 392 10.78 2.54 -6.03
N ALA A 393 10.75 1.78 -7.13
CA ALA A 393 9.86 0.64 -7.36
C ALA A 393 10.48 -0.77 -7.17
N PRO A 394 11.26 -1.07 -6.11
CA PRO A 394 11.78 -2.42 -5.93
C PRO A 394 10.67 -3.37 -5.46
N SER A 395 10.72 -4.63 -5.92
CA SER A 395 9.78 -5.69 -5.52
C SER A 395 9.71 -5.95 -4.00
N LYS A 396 10.74 -5.53 -3.25
CA LYS A 396 10.75 -5.61 -1.78
C LYS A 396 9.78 -4.63 -1.10
N LEU A 397 9.55 -3.47 -1.71
CA LEU A 397 8.63 -2.45 -1.19
C LEU A 397 7.21 -2.76 -1.67
N TYR A 398 7.06 -3.11 -2.95
CA TYR A 398 5.78 -3.41 -3.58
C TYR A 398 5.56 -4.92 -3.72
N LYS A 399 5.64 -5.65 -2.58
CA LYS A 399 5.49 -7.12 -2.54
C LYS A 399 4.13 -7.60 -3.07
N PHE A 400 3.13 -6.74 -3.09
CA PHE A 400 1.77 -7.04 -3.53
C PHE A 400 1.59 -6.90 -5.04
N THR A 401 2.52 -6.23 -5.72
CA THR A 401 2.44 -5.99 -7.15
C THR A 401 3.10 -7.15 -7.91
N PRO A 402 2.43 -7.73 -8.93
CA PRO A 402 3.03 -8.75 -9.77
C PRO A 402 4.34 -8.29 -10.40
N SER A 403 5.31 -9.20 -10.54
CA SER A 403 6.65 -8.87 -11.02
C SER A 403 6.64 -8.21 -12.41
N TRP A 404 5.75 -8.66 -13.30
CA TRP A 404 5.58 -8.10 -14.64
C TRP A 404 4.94 -6.70 -14.64
N ALA A 405 4.10 -6.38 -13.63
CA ALA A 405 3.47 -5.08 -13.50
C ALA A 405 4.42 -4.05 -12.88
N LEU A 406 5.44 -4.48 -12.13
CA LEU A 406 6.52 -3.61 -11.64
C LEU A 406 7.59 -3.32 -12.68
N ASP A 407 7.70 -4.16 -13.71
CA ASP A 407 8.68 -3.99 -14.78
C ASP A 407 8.57 -2.59 -15.40
N TRP A 408 9.71 -1.95 -15.61
CA TRP A 408 9.75 -0.57 -16.07
C TRP A 408 9.12 -0.39 -17.46
N GLU A 409 9.32 -1.36 -18.35
CA GLU A 409 8.81 -1.27 -19.72
C GLU A 409 7.29 -1.35 -19.75
N PHE A 410 6.72 -2.17 -18.87
CA PHE A 410 5.28 -2.23 -18.65
C PHE A 410 4.76 -0.92 -18.01
N ARG A 411 5.33 -0.51 -16.87
CA ARG A 411 4.86 0.68 -16.14
C ARG A 411 4.97 1.95 -16.96
N ARG A 412 6.06 2.17 -17.70
CA ARG A 412 6.22 3.39 -18.51
C ARG A 412 5.18 3.45 -19.64
N ALA A 413 4.78 2.31 -20.20
CA ALA A 413 3.72 2.25 -21.21
C ALA A 413 2.36 2.61 -20.61
N ALA A 414 2.04 2.03 -19.46
CA ALA A 414 0.83 2.37 -18.70
C ALA A 414 0.82 3.84 -18.24
N LEU A 415 1.94 4.38 -17.75
CA LEU A 415 2.08 5.80 -17.38
C LEU A 415 1.81 6.71 -18.57
N LYS A 416 2.32 6.36 -19.76
CA LYS A 416 2.03 7.11 -20.99
C LYS A 416 0.54 7.08 -21.29
N GLU A 417 -0.10 5.91 -21.28
CA GLU A 417 -1.53 5.80 -21.56
C GLU A 417 -2.37 6.62 -20.56
N GLU A 418 -2.06 6.51 -19.26
CA GLU A 418 -2.76 7.25 -18.21
C GLU A 418 -2.63 8.76 -18.40
N VAL A 419 -1.40 9.29 -18.51
CA VAL A 419 -1.15 10.73 -18.63
C VAL A 419 -1.80 11.32 -19.89
N LEU A 420 -1.73 10.60 -21.01
CA LEU A 420 -2.27 11.06 -22.29
C LEU A 420 -3.80 10.97 -22.35
N SER A 421 -4.41 10.03 -21.63
CA SER A 421 -5.87 9.84 -21.61
C SER A 421 -6.63 11.08 -21.14
N TYR A 422 -6.05 11.86 -20.21
CA TYR A 422 -6.67 13.05 -19.64
C TYR A 422 -6.63 14.28 -20.56
N LYS A 423 -5.80 14.26 -21.62
CA LYS A 423 -5.64 15.36 -22.60
C LYS A 423 -5.34 16.73 -21.96
N THR A 424 -4.63 16.75 -20.84
CA THR A 424 -4.46 17.91 -19.97
C THR A 424 -3.57 19.02 -20.57
N ASP A 425 -3.89 20.30 -20.40
CA ASP A 425 -3.12 21.39 -21.02
C ASP A 425 -1.76 21.67 -20.35
N VAL A 426 -1.68 21.53 -19.02
CA VAL A 426 -0.44 21.63 -18.23
C VAL A 426 -0.27 20.35 -17.39
N VAL A 427 0.91 19.73 -17.47
CA VAL A 427 1.21 18.46 -16.80
C VAL A 427 2.43 18.63 -15.90
N CYS A 428 2.24 18.51 -14.60
CA CYS A 428 3.27 18.55 -13.57
C CYS A 428 3.52 17.15 -13.03
N MET A 429 4.74 16.64 -13.19
CA MET A 429 5.13 15.31 -12.74
C MET A 429 6.21 15.39 -11.66
N GLN A 430 6.11 14.52 -10.66
CA GLN A 430 7.14 14.27 -9.66
C GLN A 430 7.79 12.90 -9.90
N GLU A 431 8.98 12.70 -9.32
CA GLU A 431 9.77 11.47 -9.44
C GLU A 431 10.15 11.10 -10.88
N VAL A 432 10.35 12.08 -11.75
CA VAL A 432 10.78 11.82 -13.12
C VAL A 432 12.30 11.67 -13.15
N GLU A 433 12.80 10.48 -13.53
CA GLU A 433 14.24 10.28 -13.71
C GLU A 433 14.79 11.11 -14.87
N THR A 434 16.02 11.61 -14.71
CA THR A 434 16.69 12.45 -15.72
C THR A 434 16.75 11.76 -17.08
N ARG A 435 17.12 10.47 -17.11
CA ARG A 435 17.14 9.69 -18.36
C ARG A 435 15.76 9.56 -18.97
N THR A 436 14.78 9.16 -18.17
CA THR A 436 13.39 8.95 -18.59
C THR A 436 12.77 10.24 -19.14
N PHE A 437 13.06 11.39 -18.54
CA PHE A 437 12.59 12.68 -19.05
C PHE A 437 13.05 12.90 -20.50
N HIS A 438 14.35 12.73 -20.77
CA HIS A 438 14.93 13.03 -22.08
C HIS A 438 14.66 11.95 -23.12
N ASP A 439 14.83 10.68 -22.76
CA ASP A 439 14.77 9.56 -23.70
C ASP A 439 13.33 9.13 -24.01
N PHE A 440 12.38 9.38 -23.09
CA PHE A 440 11.00 8.89 -23.19
C PHE A 440 9.97 10.02 -23.21
N TRP A 441 9.89 10.83 -22.15
CA TRP A 441 8.80 11.82 -22.04
C TRP A 441 8.89 12.95 -23.06
N VAL A 442 10.07 13.50 -23.33
CA VAL A 442 10.24 14.59 -24.29
C VAL A 442 9.78 14.17 -25.69
N PRO A 443 10.22 13.05 -26.29
CA PRO A 443 9.72 12.59 -27.58
C PRO A 443 8.21 12.37 -27.60
N VAL A 444 7.67 11.66 -26.60
CA VAL A 444 6.24 11.34 -26.51
C VAL A 444 5.37 12.59 -26.42
N MET A 445 5.77 13.55 -25.58
CA MET A 445 5.03 14.79 -25.36
C MET A 445 5.17 15.78 -26.53
N ALA A 446 6.33 15.80 -27.19
CA ALA A 446 6.55 16.66 -28.36
C ALA A 446 5.68 16.27 -29.55
N GLU A 447 5.46 14.96 -29.77
CA GLU A 447 4.61 14.43 -30.85
C GLU A 447 3.17 14.98 -30.79
N ILE A 448 2.67 15.23 -29.59
CA ILE A 448 1.33 15.76 -29.33
C ILE A 448 1.34 17.27 -29.01
N GLY A 449 2.43 17.98 -29.32
CA GLY A 449 2.50 19.45 -29.29
C GLY A 449 2.84 20.08 -27.94
N TYR A 450 3.38 19.33 -26.98
CA TYR A 450 3.82 19.86 -25.70
C TYR A 450 5.29 20.26 -25.72
N LYS A 451 5.63 21.22 -24.87
CA LYS A 451 7.02 21.56 -24.53
C LYS A 451 7.24 21.26 -23.05
N GLY A 452 8.42 20.75 -22.71
CA GLY A 452 8.75 20.30 -21.36
C GLY A 452 9.88 21.11 -20.72
N VAL A 453 9.77 21.32 -19.40
CA VAL A 453 10.83 21.85 -18.54
C VAL A 453 11.09 20.83 -17.44
N PHE A 454 12.36 20.58 -17.12
CA PHE A 454 12.76 19.62 -16.10
C PHE A 454 13.84 20.20 -15.20
N PHE A 455 13.79 19.82 -13.93
CA PHE A 455 14.83 20.08 -12.95
C PHE A 455 15.06 18.82 -12.10
N CYS A 456 16.26 18.25 -12.17
CA CYS A 456 16.68 17.14 -11.33
C CYS A 456 17.25 17.63 -10.00
N LYS A 457 17.20 16.77 -8.98
CA LYS A 457 17.88 17.03 -7.70
C LYS A 457 19.39 17.17 -7.93
N THR A 458 20.02 18.10 -7.21
CA THR A 458 21.40 18.55 -7.48
C THR A 458 22.45 17.51 -7.10
N ARG A 459 22.12 16.48 -6.31
CA ARG A 459 23.00 15.32 -6.04
C ARG A 459 23.50 14.65 -7.31
N SER A 460 22.79 14.80 -8.43
CA SER A 460 23.24 14.39 -9.76
C SER A 460 24.60 14.97 -10.16
N LYS A 461 24.94 16.18 -9.70
CA LYS A 461 26.20 16.87 -10.00
C LYS A 461 27.42 16.26 -9.29
N THR A 462 27.19 15.57 -8.18
CA THR A 462 28.25 14.93 -7.38
C THR A 462 28.40 13.43 -7.65
N MET A 463 27.56 12.88 -8.52
CA MET A 463 27.52 11.44 -8.85
C MET A 463 28.20 11.16 -10.20
N GLY A 464 28.61 9.91 -10.40
CA GLY A 464 29.11 9.44 -11.71
C GLY A 464 28.05 9.56 -12.81
N SER A 465 28.47 9.62 -14.08
CA SER A 465 27.62 9.90 -15.24
C SER A 465 26.47 8.91 -15.47
N VAL A 466 26.58 7.69 -14.97
CA VAL A 466 25.52 6.67 -15.06
C VAL A 466 24.49 6.86 -13.96
N ASP A 467 24.91 7.15 -12.73
CA ASP A 467 24.00 7.28 -11.60
C ASP A 467 23.34 8.66 -11.54
N SER A 468 23.98 9.71 -12.06
CA SER A 468 23.36 11.02 -12.20
C SER A 468 22.12 10.99 -13.11
N LYS A 469 22.09 10.11 -14.11
CA LYS A 469 20.95 9.90 -15.02
C LYS A 469 19.74 9.25 -14.35
N LYS A 470 19.96 8.56 -13.24
CA LYS A 470 18.94 7.90 -12.41
C LYS A 470 18.34 8.85 -11.37
N VAL A 471 18.92 10.03 -11.19
CA VAL A 471 18.41 11.01 -10.24
C VAL A 471 17.09 11.57 -10.74
N ASP A 472 16.11 11.51 -9.84
CA ASP A 472 14.76 11.98 -10.06
C ASP A 472 14.61 13.50 -9.88
N GLY A 473 13.49 14.03 -10.36
CA GLY A 473 13.21 15.45 -10.34
C GLY A 473 11.74 15.77 -10.61
N CYS A 474 11.49 17.05 -10.83
CA CYS A 474 10.18 17.58 -11.21
C CYS A 474 10.19 17.97 -12.68
N ALA A 475 9.13 17.62 -13.41
CA ALA A 475 8.91 18.01 -14.80
C ALA A 475 7.60 18.79 -14.94
N THR A 476 7.59 19.81 -15.80
CA THR A 476 6.37 20.54 -16.19
C THR A 476 6.29 20.57 -17.71
N PHE A 477 5.24 19.98 -18.27
CA PHE A 477 4.89 20.07 -19.69
C PHE A 477 3.70 21.00 -19.88
N TYR A 478 3.66 21.69 -21.02
CA TYR A 478 2.55 22.57 -21.39
C TYR A 478 2.27 22.48 -22.89
N LYS A 479 1.01 22.52 -23.29
CA LYS A 479 0.62 22.58 -24.71
C LYS A 479 1.04 23.91 -25.31
N SER A 480 1.87 23.84 -26.36
CA SER A 480 2.35 25.03 -27.06
C SER A 480 1.25 25.78 -27.83
N SER A 481 0.11 25.15 -28.08
CA SER A 481 -1.07 25.77 -28.69
C SER A 481 -1.87 26.67 -27.73
N LYS A 482 -1.74 26.47 -26.41
CA LYS A 482 -2.45 27.27 -25.39
C LYS A 482 -1.54 28.12 -24.52
N PHE A 483 -0.29 27.74 -24.38
CA PHE A 483 0.66 28.39 -23.48
C PHE A 483 2.00 28.71 -24.13
N GLU A 484 2.50 29.90 -23.81
CA GLU A 484 3.88 30.30 -24.06
C GLU A 484 4.66 30.37 -22.73
N LEU A 485 5.86 29.79 -22.71
CA LEU A 485 6.76 29.90 -21.56
C LEU A 485 7.50 31.23 -21.61
N LEU A 486 7.21 32.11 -20.67
CA LEU A 486 7.91 33.39 -20.53
C LEU A 486 9.27 33.20 -19.86
N THR A 487 9.31 32.42 -18.79
CA THR A 487 10.54 32.12 -18.06
C THR A 487 10.38 30.89 -17.18
N LYS A 488 11.50 30.28 -16.82
CA LYS A 488 11.59 29.18 -15.86
C LYS A 488 12.55 29.53 -14.75
N MET A 489 12.23 29.11 -13.54
CA MET A 489 13.07 29.22 -12.36
C MET A 489 13.06 27.88 -11.63
N ASN A 490 14.08 27.65 -10.84
CA ASN A 490 14.17 26.48 -9.98
C ASN A 490 15.10 26.80 -8.83
N PHE A 491 14.90 26.11 -7.72
CA PHE A 491 15.81 26.15 -6.60
C PHE A 491 15.71 24.88 -5.78
N GLU A 492 16.75 24.67 -4.98
CA GLU A 492 16.82 23.66 -3.95
C GLU A 492 16.65 24.33 -2.60
N TYR A 493 15.81 23.76 -1.74
CA TYR A 493 15.43 24.40 -0.47
C TYR A 493 16.64 24.66 0.44
N ASN A 494 17.60 23.74 0.50
CA ASN A 494 18.82 23.89 1.29
C ASN A 494 19.72 25.04 0.79
N SER A 495 19.77 25.26 -0.53
CA SER A 495 20.66 26.22 -1.19
C SER A 495 20.18 27.64 -0.95
N VAL A 496 18.86 27.84 -0.89
CA VAL A 496 18.24 29.11 -0.48
C VAL A 496 18.63 29.46 0.96
N CYS A 497 18.61 28.49 1.87
CA CYS A 497 19.03 28.69 3.26
C CYS A 497 20.53 28.98 3.41
N MET A 498 21.39 28.37 2.58
CA MET A 498 22.84 28.63 2.60
C MET A 498 23.21 30.02 2.09
N GLY A 499 22.55 30.45 1.01
CA GLY A 499 22.88 31.68 0.30
C GLY A 499 22.30 32.95 0.91
N SER A 500 21.52 32.85 2.00
CA SER A 500 20.83 33.99 2.58
C SER A 500 21.08 34.13 4.08
N ASP A 501 21.53 35.32 4.49
CA ASP A 501 21.70 35.68 5.90
C ASP A 501 20.37 35.82 6.66
N LYS A 502 19.22 35.69 5.96
CA LYS A 502 17.87 35.75 6.55
C LYS A 502 17.55 34.55 7.43
N TYR A 503 18.23 33.42 7.24
CA TYR A 503 17.96 32.18 7.95
C TYR A 503 18.95 32.00 9.09
N LYS A 504 18.44 31.98 10.33
CA LYS A 504 19.25 31.72 11.52
C LYS A 504 19.84 30.31 11.42
N LYS A 505 21.17 30.19 11.56
CA LYS A 505 21.89 28.91 11.51
C LYS A 505 21.72 28.14 12.83
N THR A 506 20.52 27.62 13.05
CA THR A 506 20.17 26.83 14.25
C THR A 506 20.66 25.38 14.12
N LYS A 507 20.67 24.65 15.26
CA LYS A 507 21.03 23.22 15.26
C LYS A 507 20.03 22.38 14.46
N ASP A 508 18.73 22.66 14.56
CA ASP A 508 17.70 21.93 13.82
C ASP A 508 17.80 22.19 12.31
N LEU A 509 18.09 23.44 11.89
CA LEU A 509 18.35 23.74 10.49
C LEU A 509 19.52 22.88 9.96
N PHE A 510 20.65 22.88 10.65
CA PHE A 510 21.84 22.14 10.21
C PHE A 510 21.65 20.61 10.22
N ASN A 511 21.08 20.07 11.28
CA ASN A 511 21.00 18.61 11.47
C ASN A 511 19.83 17.97 10.71
N ARG A 512 18.70 18.67 10.57
CA ARG A 512 17.45 18.09 10.04
C ARG A 512 17.15 18.52 8.62
N PHE A 513 17.47 19.76 8.25
CA PHE A 513 17.05 20.36 6.97
C PHE A 513 18.17 20.41 5.92
N MET A 514 19.40 20.77 6.30
CA MET A 514 20.48 21.07 5.34
C MET A 514 20.88 19.91 4.43
N ASN A 515 20.73 18.67 4.89
CA ASN A 515 21.04 17.47 4.11
C ASN A 515 19.88 17.00 3.21
N LYS A 516 18.80 17.78 3.10
CA LYS A 516 17.64 17.47 2.26
C LYS A 516 17.77 18.20 0.92
N ASP A 517 17.71 17.44 -0.16
CA ASP A 517 17.96 17.91 -1.53
C ASP A 517 16.67 18.06 -2.36
N ASN A 518 15.55 18.27 -1.67
CA ASN A 518 14.25 18.53 -2.29
C ASN A 518 14.28 19.86 -3.08
N ILE A 519 13.45 19.92 -4.12
CA ILE A 519 13.47 20.99 -5.12
C ILE A 519 12.09 21.58 -5.40
N ALA A 520 12.08 22.78 -5.98
CA ALA A 520 10.91 23.37 -6.61
C ALA A 520 11.25 23.78 -8.05
N LEU A 521 10.35 23.45 -8.98
CA LEU A 521 10.38 23.89 -10.38
C LEU A 521 9.25 24.90 -10.61
N ILE A 522 9.58 26.07 -11.12
CA ILE A 522 8.63 27.15 -11.36
C ILE A 522 8.66 27.51 -12.85
N THR A 523 7.49 27.51 -13.47
CA THR A 523 7.29 27.92 -14.86
C THR A 523 6.30 29.07 -14.91
N TYR A 524 6.70 30.19 -15.51
CA TYR A 524 5.84 31.34 -15.73
C TYR A 524 5.28 31.26 -17.15
N LEU A 525 3.99 30.95 -17.25
CA LEU A 525 3.29 30.66 -18.49
C LEU A 525 2.33 31.80 -18.82
N GLN A 526 2.26 32.18 -20.09
CA GLN A 526 1.21 33.05 -20.60
C GLN A 526 0.16 32.19 -21.31
N HIS A 527 -1.08 32.30 -20.87
CA HIS A 527 -2.20 31.70 -21.57
C HIS A 527 -2.52 32.54 -22.82
N LEU A 528 -2.47 31.93 -24.00
CA LEU A 528 -2.51 32.65 -25.28
C LEU A 528 -3.87 33.28 -25.55
N GLU A 529 -4.96 32.60 -25.19
CA GLU A 529 -6.31 33.06 -25.53
C GLU A 529 -6.79 34.19 -24.61
N SER A 530 -6.52 34.09 -23.31
CA SER A 530 -6.91 35.13 -22.34
C SER A 530 -5.86 36.22 -22.15
N GLY A 531 -4.60 35.96 -22.53
CA GLY A 531 -3.45 36.83 -22.28
C GLY A 531 -2.96 36.85 -20.82
N GLU A 532 -3.65 36.13 -19.91
CA GLU A 532 -3.30 36.09 -18.49
C GLU A 532 -2.00 35.31 -18.26
N LYS A 533 -1.19 35.80 -17.33
CA LYS A 533 0.05 35.15 -16.92
C LYS A 533 -0.19 34.33 -15.66
N ILE A 534 0.29 33.11 -15.65
CA ILE A 534 0.06 32.12 -14.60
C ILE A 534 1.41 31.56 -14.15
N LEU A 535 1.69 31.66 -12.86
CA LEU A 535 2.87 31.07 -12.25
C LEU A 535 2.54 29.66 -11.78
N VAL A 536 3.06 28.64 -12.49
CA VAL A 536 2.86 27.23 -12.15
C VAL A 536 4.10 26.71 -11.43
N THR A 537 3.91 26.17 -10.23
CA THR A 537 4.97 25.62 -9.39
C THR A 537 4.73 24.12 -9.19
N ASN A 538 5.76 23.32 -9.40
CA ASN A 538 5.79 21.88 -9.19
C ASN A 538 6.87 21.56 -8.14
N THR A 539 6.53 20.84 -7.08
CA THR A 539 7.48 20.47 -6.02
C THR A 539 7.27 19.04 -5.52
N HIS A 540 8.30 18.49 -4.90
CA HIS A 540 8.26 17.23 -4.17
C HIS A 540 8.99 17.41 -2.84
N LEU A 541 8.21 17.49 -1.74
CA LEU A 541 8.71 17.71 -0.39
C LEU A 541 9.38 16.48 0.20
N HIS A 542 10.04 16.64 1.35
CA HIS A 542 10.64 15.51 2.05
C HIS A 542 9.58 14.50 2.49
N TRP A 543 9.88 13.20 2.38
CA TRP A 543 8.89 12.13 2.59
C TRP A 543 8.71 11.72 4.05
N ASP A 544 9.79 11.72 4.85
CA ASP A 544 9.82 11.09 6.17
C ASP A 544 8.78 11.72 7.13
N PRO A 545 7.82 10.92 7.68
CA PRO A 545 6.82 11.40 8.65
C PRO A 545 7.41 12.00 9.93
N ALA A 546 8.65 11.64 10.30
CA ALA A 546 9.33 12.19 11.48
C ALA A 546 9.88 13.61 11.26
N PHE A 547 9.68 14.17 10.06
CA PHE A 547 10.26 15.45 9.61
C PHE A 547 9.19 16.42 9.11
N ASN A 548 8.00 16.43 9.71
CA ASN A 548 6.94 17.39 9.37
C ASN A 548 7.38 18.86 9.55
N ASP A 549 8.26 19.13 10.50
CA ASP A 549 8.92 20.41 10.71
C ASP A 549 9.76 20.86 9.50
N VAL A 550 10.52 19.93 8.91
CA VAL A 550 11.29 20.18 7.67
C VAL A 550 10.35 20.46 6.51
N LYS A 551 9.26 19.71 6.36
CA LYS A 551 8.27 19.93 5.30
C LYS A 551 7.63 21.32 5.42
N ALA A 552 7.26 21.73 6.64
CA ALA A 552 6.74 23.08 6.91
C ALA A 552 7.75 24.17 6.56
N LEU A 553 9.03 23.97 6.89
CA LEU A 553 10.10 24.90 6.52
C LEU A 553 10.30 24.98 5.00
N GLN A 554 10.27 23.85 4.27
CA GLN A 554 10.34 23.84 2.81
C GLN A 554 9.22 24.69 2.20
N VAL A 555 7.98 24.56 2.70
CA VAL A 555 6.84 25.36 2.25
C VAL A 555 6.97 26.84 2.60
N GLY A 556 7.46 27.16 3.80
CA GLY A 556 7.75 28.54 4.18
C GLY A 556 8.72 29.22 3.21
N ILE A 557 9.82 28.54 2.87
CA ILE A 557 10.80 29.01 1.88
C ILE A 557 10.18 29.11 0.49
N LEU A 558 9.39 28.10 0.07
CA LEU A 558 8.71 28.10 -1.21
C LEU A 558 7.90 29.38 -1.41
N LEU A 559 7.06 29.70 -0.44
CA LEU A 559 6.13 30.83 -0.53
C LEU A 559 6.87 32.18 -0.50
N GLU A 560 7.94 32.31 0.27
CA GLU A 560 8.75 33.52 0.26
C GLU A 560 9.49 33.74 -1.05
N GLU A 561 10.06 32.67 -1.63
CA GLU A 561 10.72 32.74 -2.94
C GLU A 561 9.71 33.07 -4.04
N LEU A 562 8.51 32.48 -4.02
CA LEU A 562 7.43 32.82 -4.95
C LEU A 562 7.02 34.29 -4.83
N GLN A 563 6.94 34.83 -3.61
CA GLN A 563 6.68 36.26 -3.41
C GLN A 563 7.81 37.13 -3.99
N GLY A 564 9.07 36.75 -3.80
CA GLY A 564 10.23 37.43 -4.40
C GLY A 564 10.21 37.41 -5.92
N VAL A 565 9.87 36.27 -6.50
CA VAL A 565 9.68 36.06 -7.93
C VAL A 565 8.61 36.99 -8.51
N LEU A 566 7.43 37.04 -7.90
CA LEU A 566 6.32 37.88 -8.38
C LEU A 566 6.65 39.38 -8.30
N LYS A 567 7.37 39.82 -7.26
CA LYS A 567 7.86 41.20 -7.15
C LYS A 567 8.80 41.58 -8.30
N LYS A 568 9.69 40.66 -8.72
CA LYS A 568 10.60 40.88 -9.86
C LYS A 568 9.84 41.02 -11.19
N PHE A 569 8.67 40.38 -11.32
CA PHE A 569 7.83 40.44 -12.53
C PHE A 569 6.79 41.56 -12.51
N GLY A 570 6.93 42.55 -11.63
CA GLY A 570 6.11 43.77 -11.64
C GLY A 570 4.82 43.69 -10.82
N HIS A 571 4.61 42.64 -10.02
CA HIS A 571 3.49 42.58 -9.06
C HIS A 571 3.82 43.29 -7.74
N THR A 572 4.41 44.49 -7.78
CA THR A 572 4.94 45.18 -6.59
C THR A 572 3.85 45.56 -5.57
N ASP A 573 2.64 45.90 -6.03
CA ASP A 573 1.57 46.39 -5.17
C ASP A 573 0.47 45.34 -4.87
N ASP A 574 0.42 44.23 -5.63
CA ASP A 574 -0.65 43.22 -5.51
C ASP A 574 -0.19 41.77 -5.75
N VAL A 575 0.81 41.32 -4.99
CA VAL A 575 1.24 39.91 -4.99
C VAL A 575 0.09 38.96 -4.57
N LYS A 576 -0.90 39.48 -3.83
CA LYS A 576 -2.00 38.70 -3.26
C LYS A 576 -2.97 38.17 -4.33
N ASN A 577 -3.12 38.91 -5.42
CA ASN A 577 -4.04 38.58 -6.52
C ASN A 577 -3.33 38.03 -7.77
N ALA A 578 -2.02 37.81 -7.73
CA ALA A 578 -1.31 37.16 -8.83
C ALA A 578 -1.86 35.73 -9.06
N ASN A 579 -1.95 35.31 -10.32
CA ASN A 579 -2.42 33.97 -10.68
C ASN A 579 -1.30 32.96 -10.40
N VAL A 580 -1.41 32.24 -9.29
CA VAL A 580 -0.44 31.25 -8.84
C VAL A 580 -1.13 29.92 -8.73
N VAL A 581 -0.49 28.88 -9.25
CA VAL A 581 -0.85 27.48 -9.04
C VAL A 581 0.37 26.75 -8.49
N ILE A 582 0.22 26.10 -7.33
CA ILE A 582 1.26 25.32 -6.67
C ILE A 582 0.75 23.89 -6.56
N CYS A 583 1.45 22.97 -7.21
CA CYS A 583 1.09 21.56 -7.21
C CYS A 583 2.31 20.70 -6.89
N GLY A 584 2.06 19.45 -6.51
CA GLY A 584 3.12 18.55 -6.16
C GLY A 584 2.72 17.48 -5.18
N ASP A 585 3.72 16.67 -4.84
CA ASP A 585 3.70 15.76 -3.71
C ASP A 585 4.25 16.49 -2.48
N PHE A 586 3.37 16.74 -1.52
CA PHE A 586 3.71 17.46 -0.30
C PHE A 586 4.08 16.52 0.84
N ASN A 587 3.89 15.19 0.69
CA ASN A 587 4.12 14.20 1.73
C ASN A 587 3.48 14.59 3.09
N SER A 588 2.36 15.30 3.05
CA SER A 588 1.74 15.96 4.22
C SER A 588 0.23 15.82 4.18
N VAL A 589 -0.37 15.34 5.28
CA VAL A 589 -1.83 15.15 5.39
C VAL A 589 -2.56 16.46 5.69
N LYS A 590 -3.89 16.47 5.60
CA LYS A 590 -4.73 17.67 5.81
C LYS A 590 -4.57 18.32 7.19
N ASP A 591 -4.26 17.55 8.23
CA ASP A 591 -4.07 18.05 9.59
C ASP A 591 -2.63 18.52 9.89
N SER A 592 -1.78 18.61 8.86
CA SER A 592 -0.38 19.02 9.03
C SER A 592 -0.18 20.53 9.09
N ALA A 593 0.95 20.96 9.66
CA ALA A 593 1.40 22.36 9.61
C ALA A 593 1.54 22.86 8.16
N VAL A 594 1.90 21.99 7.22
CA VAL A 594 2.00 22.32 5.79
C VAL A 594 0.64 22.72 5.24
N TYR A 595 -0.39 21.89 5.45
CA TYR A 595 -1.73 22.15 4.96
C TYR A 595 -2.34 23.39 5.64
N GLN A 596 -2.14 23.54 6.95
CA GLN A 596 -2.57 24.72 7.68
C GLN A 596 -1.90 26.00 7.14
N LEU A 597 -0.60 25.94 6.82
CA LEU A 597 0.13 27.08 6.29
C LEU A 597 -0.48 27.54 4.97
N PHE A 598 -0.71 26.62 4.02
CA PHE A 598 -1.34 26.92 2.74
C PHE A 598 -2.77 27.47 2.87
N SER A 599 -3.59 26.87 3.72
CA SER A 599 -5.02 27.20 3.84
C SER A 599 -5.29 28.48 4.62
N SER A 600 -4.60 28.68 5.75
CA SER A 600 -4.86 29.80 6.67
C SER A 600 -3.92 30.99 6.45
N GLY A 601 -2.83 30.81 5.71
CA GLY A 601 -1.80 31.82 5.50
C GLY A 601 -0.80 31.97 6.64
N SER A 602 -1.01 31.30 7.79
CA SER A 602 -0.08 31.36 8.92
C SER A 602 -0.14 30.18 9.87
N VAL A 603 1.01 29.78 10.43
CA VAL A 603 1.13 28.76 11.47
C VAL A 603 2.05 29.28 12.57
N THR A 604 1.51 29.46 13.78
CA THR A 604 2.27 29.96 14.94
C THR A 604 2.49 28.89 16.01
N LYS A 605 1.51 28.01 16.23
CA LYS A 605 1.60 26.87 17.15
C LYS A 605 1.00 25.65 16.46
N HIS A 606 1.77 24.57 16.38
CA HIS A 606 1.33 23.31 15.79
C HIS A 606 2.17 22.15 16.34
N PRO A 607 1.58 20.97 16.62
CA PRO A 607 2.33 19.81 17.14
C PRO A 607 3.53 19.41 16.27
N ASP A 608 3.42 19.56 14.95
CA ASP A 608 4.53 19.28 14.02
C ASP A 608 5.77 20.15 14.26
N LEU A 609 5.63 21.30 14.91
CA LEU A 609 6.70 22.28 15.14
C LEU A 609 7.19 22.28 16.59
N ASP A 610 6.58 21.49 17.49
CA ASP A 610 6.89 21.53 18.91
C ASP A 610 8.34 21.10 19.20
N GLY A 611 9.03 21.90 20.00
CA GLY A 611 10.42 21.64 20.40
C GLY A 611 11.46 21.82 19.29
N ARG A 612 11.14 22.56 18.22
CA ARG A 612 12.07 22.87 17.11
C ARG A 612 12.45 24.35 17.10
N ASP A 613 13.70 24.66 16.70
CA ASP A 613 14.20 26.03 16.51
C ASP A 613 14.63 26.26 15.04
N TYR A 614 13.86 27.06 14.31
CA TYR A 614 14.20 27.55 12.97
C TYR A 614 14.31 29.09 12.92
N GLY A 615 14.63 29.71 14.06
CA GLY A 615 14.73 31.17 14.19
C GLY A 615 13.37 31.85 13.98
N ARG A 616 13.32 32.86 13.10
CA ARG A 616 12.11 33.68 12.90
C ARG A 616 10.85 32.88 12.56
N PHE A 617 11.00 31.73 11.89
CA PHE A 617 9.85 30.89 11.53
C PHE A 617 9.22 30.20 12.73
N THR A 618 10.00 29.87 13.76
CA THR A 618 9.51 29.31 15.02
C THR A 618 9.15 30.41 16.02
N ASP A 619 9.89 31.53 16.01
CA ASP A 619 9.69 32.64 16.94
C ASP A 619 8.43 33.48 16.61
N GLU A 620 8.24 33.83 15.32
CA GLU A 620 7.13 34.67 14.85
C GLU A 620 6.00 33.87 14.18
N GLY A 621 6.25 32.60 13.89
CA GLY A 621 5.42 31.71 13.09
C GLY A 621 5.69 31.80 11.58
N PHE A 622 5.33 30.74 10.86
CA PHE A 622 5.33 30.72 9.39
C PHE A 622 4.17 31.58 8.88
N LYS A 623 4.41 32.50 7.95
CA LYS A 623 3.38 33.40 7.40
C LYS A 623 3.61 33.66 5.91
N HIS A 624 2.53 33.77 5.14
CA HIS A 624 2.58 34.22 3.75
C HIS A 624 1.42 35.14 3.38
N VAL A 625 1.54 35.83 2.25
CA VAL A 625 0.56 36.83 1.80
C VAL A 625 -0.48 36.30 0.81
N PHE A 626 -0.22 35.14 0.20
CA PHE A 626 -1.14 34.55 -0.78
C PHE A 626 -2.47 34.14 -0.16
N LYS A 627 -3.56 34.31 -0.91
CA LYS A 627 -4.86 33.74 -0.60
C LYS A 627 -5.02 32.44 -1.36
N LEU A 628 -4.52 31.34 -0.82
CA LEU A 628 -4.54 30.05 -1.50
C LEU A 628 -5.79 29.26 -1.11
N LYS A 629 -6.36 28.55 -2.08
CA LYS A 629 -7.42 27.55 -1.88
C LYS A 629 -6.95 26.24 -2.49
N SER A 630 -7.24 25.12 -1.83
CA SER A 630 -7.04 23.79 -2.41
C SER A 630 -8.08 23.58 -3.52
N ALA A 631 -7.69 23.04 -4.66
CA ALA A 631 -8.62 22.68 -5.72
C ALA A 631 -9.51 21.51 -5.31
N TYR A 632 -9.02 20.62 -4.45
CA TYR A 632 -9.75 19.49 -3.88
C TYR A 632 -10.04 19.74 -2.39
N ASP A 633 -11.30 19.59 -1.97
CA ASP A 633 -11.76 19.78 -0.58
C ASP A 633 -12.50 18.54 -0.03
N GLY A 634 -12.06 17.33 -0.40
CA GLY A 634 -12.58 16.07 0.17
C GLY A 634 -13.19 15.10 -0.83
N GLU A 635 -13.09 15.40 -2.12
CA GLU A 635 -13.64 14.59 -3.22
C GLU A 635 -12.84 13.30 -3.45
N LEU A 636 -11.57 13.25 -3.00
CA LEU A 636 -10.69 12.09 -3.11
C LEU A 636 -10.45 11.44 -1.73
N PRO A 637 -10.59 10.10 -1.62
CA PRO A 637 -10.31 9.40 -0.37
C PRO A 637 -8.82 9.29 -0.05
N PHE A 638 -7.96 9.29 -1.07
CA PHE A 638 -6.51 9.23 -0.98
C PHE A 638 -5.88 9.76 -2.26
N THR A 639 -4.60 10.12 -2.21
CA THR A 639 -3.78 10.37 -3.40
C THR A 639 -2.59 9.43 -3.50
N ASN A 640 -2.14 8.87 -2.37
CA ASN A 640 -1.22 7.73 -2.30
C ASN A 640 -1.95 6.51 -1.71
N PHE A 641 -1.78 5.34 -2.30
CA PHE A 641 -2.45 4.11 -1.86
C PHE A 641 -1.47 2.94 -1.73
N SER A 642 -1.11 2.62 -0.49
CA SER A 642 -0.33 1.44 -0.15
C SER A 642 -0.88 0.76 1.12
N PRO A 643 -0.58 -0.53 1.37
CA PRO A 643 -1.10 -1.25 2.53
C PRO A 643 -0.72 -0.61 3.88
N GLY A 644 0.43 0.05 3.95
CA GLY A 644 0.95 0.69 5.16
C GLY A 644 0.61 2.18 5.30
N PHE A 645 0.21 2.84 4.21
CA PHE A 645 -0.04 4.27 4.15
C PHE A 645 -1.03 4.59 3.03
N THR A 646 -2.20 5.11 3.37
CA THR A 646 -3.26 5.49 2.41
C THR A 646 -3.82 6.83 2.84
N GLU A 647 -3.35 7.90 2.22
CA GLU A 647 -3.67 9.27 2.62
C GLU A 647 -3.69 10.22 1.42
N VAL A 648 -4.25 11.41 1.63
CA VAL A 648 -4.14 12.54 0.70
C VAL A 648 -2.87 13.31 1.03
N ILE A 649 -1.90 13.30 0.12
CA ILE A 649 -0.61 14.01 0.26
C ILE A 649 -0.21 14.82 -0.98
N ASP A 650 -0.96 14.68 -2.08
CA ASP A 650 -0.79 15.44 -3.31
C ASP A 650 -1.87 16.52 -3.40
N TYR A 651 -1.48 17.74 -3.75
CA TYR A 651 -2.40 18.88 -3.77
C TYR A 651 -2.18 19.76 -4.99
N ILE A 652 -3.25 20.47 -5.39
CA ILE A 652 -3.20 21.60 -6.30
C ILE A 652 -3.77 22.80 -5.55
N TRP A 653 -2.90 23.73 -5.15
CA TRP A 653 -3.26 25.00 -4.55
C TRP A 653 -3.30 26.09 -5.60
N TYR A 654 -4.26 27.02 -5.49
CA TYR A 654 -4.37 28.13 -6.43
C TYR A 654 -4.87 29.41 -5.76
N THR A 655 -4.63 30.56 -6.39
CA THR A 655 -5.20 31.84 -5.97
C THR A 655 -6.54 32.11 -6.67
N PRO A 656 -7.67 32.32 -5.94
CA PRO A 656 -9.01 32.40 -6.51
C PRO A 656 -9.35 33.76 -7.17
N GLY A 657 -8.35 34.62 -7.39
CA GLY A 657 -8.50 35.95 -7.98
C GLY A 657 -9.12 35.88 -9.38
N ASN A 658 -8.29 35.59 -10.39
CA ASN A 658 -8.77 35.37 -11.76
C ASN A 658 -8.99 33.88 -12.08
N LEU A 659 -8.58 32.95 -11.21
CA LEU A 659 -8.76 31.52 -11.43
C LEU A 659 -9.98 31.00 -10.64
N ARG A 660 -10.80 30.19 -11.29
CA ARG A 660 -11.89 29.41 -10.66
C ARG A 660 -11.74 27.95 -11.04
N VAL A 661 -12.05 27.06 -10.10
CA VAL A 661 -12.14 25.62 -10.37
C VAL A 661 -13.54 25.33 -10.91
N LYS A 662 -13.60 24.64 -12.05
CA LYS A 662 -14.86 24.25 -12.72
C LYS A 662 -15.00 22.74 -12.91
N GLY A 663 -13.91 22.00 -12.75
CA GLY A 663 -13.92 20.55 -12.88
C GLY A 663 -12.78 19.91 -12.10
N LEU A 664 -13.03 18.73 -11.56
CA LEU A 664 -12.07 17.88 -10.87
C LEU A 664 -12.16 16.45 -11.40
N LEU A 665 -11.06 15.72 -11.40
CA LEU A 665 -11.08 14.29 -11.68
C LEU A 665 -11.41 13.53 -10.39
N GLY A 666 -12.56 12.86 -10.38
CA GLY A 666 -13.12 12.17 -9.22
C GLY A 666 -12.35 10.91 -8.80
N LYS A 667 -12.89 10.21 -7.81
CA LYS A 667 -12.30 9.02 -7.21
C LYS A 667 -12.23 7.81 -8.16
N ILE A 668 -11.43 6.82 -7.79
CA ILE A 668 -11.38 5.51 -8.43
C ILE A 668 -12.64 4.70 -8.08
N ASP A 669 -13.03 3.79 -8.97
CA ASP A 669 -14.13 2.85 -8.75
C ASP A 669 -13.96 2.04 -7.46
N ASP A 670 -14.90 2.19 -6.52
CA ASP A 670 -14.90 1.48 -5.24
C ASP A 670 -14.93 -0.05 -5.43
N ASN A 671 -15.53 -0.56 -6.52
CA ASN A 671 -15.56 -2.01 -6.78
C ASN A 671 -14.19 -2.55 -7.17
N TYR A 672 -13.38 -1.74 -7.86
CA TYR A 672 -12.00 -2.08 -8.14
C TYR A 672 -11.16 -2.08 -6.85
N LEU A 673 -11.31 -1.05 -6.02
CA LEU A 673 -10.58 -0.90 -4.76
C LEU A 673 -10.86 -2.02 -3.74
N LYS A 674 -12.05 -2.63 -3.75
CA LYS A 674 -12.36 -3.80 -2.90
C LYS A 674 -11.41 -4.99 -3.12
N ASN A 675 -10.81 -5.08 -4.31
CA ASN A 675 -9.96 -6.19 -4.72
C ASN A 675 -8.46 -5.84 -4.78
N CYS A 676 -8.09 -4.62 -4.41
CA CYS A 676 -6.74 -4.10 -4.43
C CYS A 676 -6.31 -3.65 -3.03
N ILE A 677 -5.08 -3.98 -2.63
CA ILE A 677 -4.53 -3.61 -1.31
C ILE A 677 -3.56 -2.42 -1.39
N GLY A 678 -3.17 -2.02 -2.60
CA GLY A 678 -2.24 -0.92 -2.84
C GLY A 678 -1.83 -0.83 -4.30
N PHE A 679 -1.25 0.30 -4.67
CA PHE A 679 -0.65 0.57 -5.97
C PHE A 679 0.89 0.64 -5.86
N PRO A 680 1.65 0.43 -6.96
CA PRO A 680 1.19 0.18 -8.31
C PRO A 680 0.55 -1.21 -8.48
N ASP A 681 -0.29 -1.36 -9.49
CA ASP A 681 -0.84 -2.62 -9.96
C ASP A 681 -0.86 -2.70 -11.49
N ALA A 682 -1.63 -3.63 -12.05
CA ALA A 682 -1.74 -3.82 -13.49
C ALA A 682 -2.32 -2.61 -14.25
N HIS A 683 -3.17 -1.81 -13.61
CA HIS A 683 -3.93 -0.71 -14.21
C HIS A 683 -3.48 0.66 -13.69
N PHE A 684 -2.90 0.72 -12.48
CA PHE A 684 -2.34 1.92 -11.88
C PHE A 684 -0.81 1.79 -11.74
N PRO A 685 -0.02 2.46 -12.59
CA PRO A 685 1.44 2.24 -12.69
C PRO A 685 2.29 3.00 -11.65
N SER A 686 1.66 3.82 -10.81
CA SER A 686 2.26 4.54 -9.69
C SER A 686 1.52 4.20 -8.40
N ASP A 687 2.19 4.32 -7.25
CA ASP A 687 1.55 4.25 -5.93
C ASP A 687 0.73 5.51 -5.59
N HIS A 688 0.87 6.56 -6.40
CA HIS A 688 0.00 7.73 -6.40
C HIS A 688 -1.05 7.66 -7.52
N ILE A 689 -2.10 8.47 -7.40
CA ILE A 689 -3.08 8.68 -8.47
C ILE A 689 -2.93 10.09 -9.05
N ALA A 690 -3.14 10.24 -10.35
CA ALA A 690 -3.14 11.56 -10.97
C ALA A 690 -4.27 12.44 -10.41
N ILE A 691 -3.99 13.69 -10.07
CA ILE A 691 -5.03 14.68 -9.74
C ILE A 691 -5.12 15.69 -10.88
N VAL A 692 -6.32 15.94 -11.39
CA VAL A 692 -6.54 16.83 -12.54
C VAL A 692 -7.61 17.86 -12.20
N THR A 693 -7.34 19.12 -12.51
CA THR A 693 -8.26 20.24 -12.26
C THR A 693 -8.49 21.01 -13.54
N LYS A 694 -9.74 21.35 -13.84
CA LYS A 694 -10.12 22.31 -14.88
C LYS A 694 -10.30 23.69 -14.25
N PHE A 695 -9.48 24.64 -14.68
CA PHE A 695 -9.56 26.03 -14.30
C PHE A 695 -10.27 26.85 -15.37
N GLN A 696 -11.11 27.78 -14.93
CA GLN A 696 -11.65 28.88 -15.73
C GLN A 696 -10.97 30.18 -15.32
N ILE A 697 -10.51 30.93 -16.31
CA ILE A 697 -9.88 32.23 -16.17
C ILE A 697 -10.99 33.29 -16.30
N LYS A 698 -11.21 34.09 -15.26
CA LYS A 698 -12.08 35.24 -15.36
C LYS A 698 -11.44 36.26 -16.30
N LYS A 699 -12.17 36.66 -17.34
CA LYS A 699 -11.80 37.85 -18.12
C LYS A 699 -11.76 39.04 -17.17
N GLY A 700 -10.58 39.63 -16.98
CA GLY A 700 -10.47 40.94 -16.38
C GLY A 700 -11.37 41.89 -17.19
N ILE A 701 -12.28 42.59 -16.52
CA ILE A 701 -12.89 43.78 -17.12
C ILE A 701 -11.70 44.71 -17.37
N SER A 702 -11.20 44.69 -18.61
CA SER A 702 -10.36 45.76 -19.10
C SER A 702 -11.08 47.06 -18.79
N SER A 703 -10.32 48.08 -18.42
CA SER A 703 -10.73 49.42 -18.06
C SER A 703 -11.50 50.15 -19.19
N ALA A 704 -12.64 49.60 -19.61
CA ALA A 704 -13.70 50.35 -20.25
C ALA A 704 -14.22 51.32 -19.18
N ARG A 705 -13.79 52.57 -19.30
CA ARG A 705 -14.32 53.72 -18.56
C ARG A 705 -15.82 53.51 -18.36
N ARG A 706 -16.24 53.29 -17.11
CA ARG A 706 -17.66 53.49 -16.76
C ARG A 706 -18.00 54.91 -17.21
N PRO A 707 -19.02 55.13 -18.04
CA PRO A 707 -19.46 56.49 -18.30
C PRO A 707 -19.84 57.12 -16.96
N ASP A 708 -19.26 58.29 -16.68
CA ASP A 708 -19.51 59.06 -15.46
C ASP A 708 -21.00 59.29 -15.26
N PHE A 709 -21.64 58.46 -14.44
CA PHE A 709 -22.97 58.75 -13.94
C PHE A 709 -22.81 59.70 -12.75
N LYS A 710 -22.84 61.01 -13.02
CA LYS A 710 -23.07 62.03 -11.99
C LYS A 710 -24.58 62.11 -11.72
N PRO A 711 -25.07 61.77 -10.51
CA PRO A 711 -26.46 62.05 -10.17
C PRO A 711 -26.68 63.56 -10.05
N ASP A 712 -27.52 64.11 -10.93
CA ASP A 712 -27.96 65.51 -10.89
C ASP A 712 -28.98 65.69 -9.76
N PHE A 713 -28.52 66.10 -8.58
CA PHE A 713 -29.40 66.58 -7.51
C PHE A 713 -29.82 68.02 -7.78
N LYS A 714 -30.75 68.22 -8.73
CA LYS A 714 -31.55 69.45 -8.78
C LYS A 714 -32.66 69.36 -7.74
N GLY A 715 -32.54 70.24 -6.76
CA GLY A 715 -33.41 70.29 -5.60
C GLY A 715 -34.88 70.59 -5.91
N THR A 716 -35.75 70.06 -5.06
CA THR A 716 -37.05 70.67 -4.77
C THR A 716 -37.20 70.78 -3.26
N SER A 717 -37.02 72.00 -2.77
CA SER A 717 -37.49 72.44 -1.47
C SER A 717 -39.01 72.30 -1.42
N ARG A 718 -39.54 71.58 -0.43
CA ARG A 718 -40.85 71.88 0.16
C ARG A 718 -40.78 71.76 1.67
N LYS A 719 -40.76 72.93 2.32
CA LYS A 719 -41.34 73.14 3.64
C LYS A 719 -42.83 72.81 3.58
N THR A 720 -43.29 71.99 4.52
CA THR A 720 -44.44 72.24 5.40
C THR A 720 -44.35 71.25 6.55
#